data_AF-A0A2M6R843-F1
#
_entry.id   AF-A0A2M6R843-F1
#
_cell.length_a   1.000
_cell.length_b   1.000
_cell.length_c   1.000
_cell.angle_alpha   90.00
_cell.angle_beta   90.00
_cell.angle_gamma   90.00
#
_symmetry.space_group_name_H-M   'P 1'
#
loop_
_entity.id
_entity.type
_entity.pdbx_description
1 polymer ?
#
loop_
_entity_poly.entity_id
_entity_poly.type
_entity_poly.pdbx_seq_one_letter_code
_entity_poly.pdbx_strand_id
1 'polypeptide(L)'
;MQLTIKNRKYTHWIQKTATWLAIIGLVIPLNLFPQSALAVSGTQYVATTGNDTTGNGTSGNPYLTIQKAIDVASSGDTISIAAGTYVESPNVTKPLTVTGAGQSQTTIAPTANSDGVTINSSTVTMQDLKIQTSNALATPNIAVKINASDGVTLTNDTIATTGDKAMGVWVGGSSNGISPSSNLTITKSTITIAGVATGIYAAESTPAHSGWTIGGSAINANTITASVGNPIEFYDVTGSQVSYNTLNATTESSLIWSSELSNISNLTVSGNTFNGSGGSELAILNDFPTNTAPATTVTTVNLNSNIFNTWGSRAVRIGGSVSGVTLSTNQFLKSPVGEAVKNENTSATITATQNWWGSTSGPNHSTNLTGTGNSVTDFVTFRPWCNSSACTSNDSTAPTATLTYSKDGGTTYTSSVAAKDADTLRIKATFNENVEDTTGVSVAIDNSVLSTMGMTIVSGTVYTYDLNVPVGNIATATVSLSSVYDTSGNALASAPANNTFTIDNTNPGLATLIIEDLNSDSADDDMASSKLVRLSWNASSESGSGISHYLLRVRQTSSNGTIVSGLDDLDIGNVTSYTLTSGQGDLITSDGFYVFGLRAVDNAGNMSASYAYSDGITIDTSVPTVNAGSDKTTNAIFTQDATVNGAVAGVASYQWSKQTGPGTITFGSSTAEDTTISANQDGTYTIRLTVVDNAGNTAFDEMSLIWDTTKPASTVTTSGIYGPNTWGGSVAGSASDTLSGIASVNVKIINPSGDVFNGTTFVPSGAGVTASGTTSWTSAITSAQLAAGGQGVYTIQSRATDNAGNTESTGTSTITWDSIVPNTPVINSVTSPVNSASQTVTGTAESGSTVNITGGSAPASGTATGGNYSILVSLTQDATNNLSVTATDGAGNNTTSSIQTIIVTDNDAPTTPT
;
A
#
# COMPACT_ATOMS: atom_id res chain seq x y z
N MET A 1 30.39 22.24 7.88
CA MET A 1 31.29 22.80 8.91
C MET A 1 30.65 22.52 10.27
N GLN A 2 31.17 21.51 10.97
CA GLN A 2 30.79 21.13 12.33
C GLN A 2 31.46 22.10 13.33
N LEU A 3 30.80 22.39 14.47
CA LEU A 3 31.40 22.06 15.77
C LEU A 3 30.34 22.09 16.90
N THR A 4 30.23 20.95 17.55
CA THR A 4 29.48 20.64 18.78
C THR A 4 30.28 21.04 20.02
N ILE A 5 29.65 21.55 21.09
CA ILE A 5 30.11 21.32 22.47
C ILE A 5 28.92 21.01 23.40
N LYS A 6 29.00 19.85 24.06
CA LYS A 6 28.14 19.35 25.14
C LYS A 6 28.69 19.75 26.52
N ASN A 7 27.81 19.94 27.51
CA ASN A 7 27.78 19.37 28.89
C ASN A 7 27.12 20.35 29.88
N ARG A 8 25.96 20.01 30.47
CA ARG A 8 25.65 19.14 31.63
C ARG A 8 25.89 19.78 33.03
N LYS A 9 24.75 20.01 33.71
CA LYS A 9 24.41 19.92 35.15
C LYS A 9 25.26 20.69 36.18
N TYR A 10 24.61 21.57 36.96
CA TYR A 10 24.73 21.62 38.44
C TYR A 10 23.45 22.22 39.06
N THR A 11 23.20 21.76 40.28
CA THR A 11 21.96 21.79 41.06
C THR A 11 22.11 22.80 42.22
N HIS A 12 21.04 23.54 42.56
CA HIS A 12 20.63 23.97 43.92
C HIS A 12 21.54 24.91 44.78
N TRP A 13 21.05 26.13 45.09
CA TRP A 13 20.84 26.77 46.43
C TRP A 13 20.90 28.32 46.41
N ILE A 14 19.82 28.93 46.94
CA ILE A 14 19.67 30.23 47.65
C ILE A 14 20.31 31.50 47.07
N GLN A 15 19.49 32.53 46.80
CA GLN A 15 19.78 33.89 47.27
C GLN A 15 18.56 34.83 47.28
N LYS A 16 18.46 35.56 48.40
CA LYS A 16 17.62 36.73 48.67
C LYS A 16 17.83 37.81 47.61
N THR A 17 16.76 38.45 47.15
CA THR A 17 16.84 39.70 46.39
C THR A 17 16.30 40.85 47.23
N ALA A 18 17.23 41.70 47.69
CA ALA A 18 16.97 43.11 47.93
C ALA A 18 17.55 43.85 46.74
N THR A 19 16.82 44.80 46.15
CA THR A 19 17.44 45.80 45.27
C THR A 19 16.74 47.13 45.40
N TRP A 20 17.58 48.15 45.43
CA TRP A 20 17.31 49.53 45.82
C TRP A 20 16.56 50.31 44.74
N LEU A 21 15.72 51.27 45.17
CA LEU A 21 15.12 52.29 44.32
C LEU A 21 15.80 53.64 44.55
N ALA A 22 16.00 54.34 43.43
CA ALA A 22 16.79 55.56 43.31
C ALA A 22 16.11 56.82 43.85
N ILE A 23 16.96 57.75 44.26
CA ILE A 23 16.66 59.12 44.73
C ILE A 23 16.32 60.01 43.53
N ILE A 24 15.13 60.63 43.52
CA ILE A 24 14.89 61.96 42.95
C ILE A 24 13.96 62.71 43.91
N GLY A 25 14.45 63.85 44.40
CA GLY A 25 13.72 64.73 45.29
C GLY A 25 12.63 65.52 44.58
N LEU A 26 11.48 65.64 45.22
CA LEU A 26 10.55 66.73 45.00
C LEU A 26 10.00 67.17 46.36
N VAL A 27 10.24 68.44 46.67
CA VAL A 27 9.86 69.13 47.90
C VAL A 27 8.38 69.52 47.82
N ILE A 28 7.57 69.05 48.77
CA ILE A 28 6.23 69.58 49.07
C ILE A 28 6.14 69.72 50.60
N PRO A 29 5.73 70.87 51.17
CA PRO A 29 5.79 71.10 52.61
C PRO A 29 4.69 70.32 53.35
N LEU A 30 5.13 69.48 54.29
CA LEU A 30 4.30 68.74 55.23
C LEU A 30 3.88 69.68 56.38
N ASN A 31 2.62 70.09 56.42
CA ASN A 31 2.05 70.79 57.58
C ASN A 31 1.38 69.76 58.51
N LEU A 32 1.84 69.78 59.77
CA LEU A 32 1.20 69.32 61.01
C LEU A 32 0.42 67.99 60.98
N PHE A 33 1.12 66.91 61.36
CA PHE A 33 0.54 65.88 62.22
C PHE A 33 1.35 65.84 63.52
N PRO A 34 0.74 65.84 64.71
CA PRO A 34 1.50 65.69 65.94
C PRO A 34 2.16 64.30 65.95
N GLN A 35 3.47 64.26 66.14
CA GLN A 35 4.19 63.02 66.47
C GLN A 35 3.69 62.53 67.83
N SER A 36 2.88 61.49 67.84
CA SER A 36 2.81 60.60 69.00
C SER A 36 4.18 59.96 69.13
N ALA A 37 4.92 60.32 70.18
CA ALA A 37 6.15 59.65 70.55
C ALA A 37 5.87 58.14 70.67
N LEU A 38 6.68 57.31 70.01
CA LEU A 38 6.73 55.87 70.26
C LEU A 38 7.10 55.67 71.73
N ALA A 39 6.09 55.44 72.58
CA ALA A 39 6.30 55.00 73.95
C ALA A 39 6.94 53.61 73.91
N VAL A 40 8.04 53.42 74.64
CA VAL A 40 8.56 52.08 74.92
C VAL A 40 7.52 51.39 75.82
N SER A 41 6.87 50.35 75.30
CA SER A 41 5.91 49.53 76.04
C SER A 41 6.57 48.95 77.30
N GLY A 42 5.98 49.22 78.47
CA GLY A 42 6.40 48.67 79.76
C GLY A 42 5.85 47.25 79.98
N THR A 43 6.37 46.54 80.99
CA THR A 43 5.85 45.22 81.38
C THR A 43 5.47 45.20 82.86
N GLN A 44 4.24 44.80 83.16
CA GLN A 44 3.73 44.55 84.50
C GLN A 44 3.62 43.05 84.76
N TYR A 45 4.27 42.55 85.81
CA TYR A 45 4.28 41.14 86.17
C TYR A 45 3.21 40.79 87.22
N VAL A 46 2.53 39.66 87.02
CA VAL A 46 1.48 39.10 87.90
C VAL A 46 1.86 37.69 88.31
N ALA A 47 1.72 37.34 89.59
CA ALA A 47 1.93 35.99 90.10
C ALA A 47 0.99 35.68 91.27
N THR A 48 0.60 34.41 91.45
CA THR A 48 -0.22 33.95 92.60
C THR A 48 0.47 34.13 93.96
N THR A 49 1.79 34.37 93.97
CA THR A 49 2.60 34.71 95.16
C THR A 49 2.85 36.22 95.32
N GLY A 50 2.30 37.06 94.43
CA GLY A 50 2.47 38.50 94.44
C GLY A 50 1.71 39.22 95.55
N ASN A 51 1.72 40.56 95.53
CA ASN A 51 1.02 41.38 96.51
C ASN A 51 0.50 42.70 95.89
N ASP A 52 -0.79 43.00 95.99
CA ASP A 52 -1.37 44.21 95.37
C ASP A 52 -1.14 45.50 96.18
N THR A 53 -0.71 45.38 97.44
CA THR A 53 -0.40 46.51 98.33
C THR A 53 1.07 46.90 98.26
N THR A 54 1.98 45.92 98.22
CA THR A 54 3.44 46.15 98.26
C THR A 54 4.18 45.75 96.98
N GLY A 55 3.52 45.06 96.05
CA GLY A 55 4.05 44.75 94.72
C GLY A 55 4.25 46.03 93.92
N ASN A 56 5.30 46.06 93.09
CA ASN A 56 5.57 47.18 92.16
C ASN A 56 5.47 46.76 90.69
N GLY A 57 5.05 45.52 90.43
CA GLY A 57 4.82 44.99 89.09
C GLY A 57 6.09 44.66 88.32
N THR A 58 7.26 44.57 88.98
CA THR A 58 8.48 44.00 88.40
C THR A 58 8.49 42.47 88.57
N SER A 59 9.32 41.76 87.79
CA SER A 59 9.42 40.29 87.89
C SER A 59 9.85 39.79 89.27
N GLY A 60 10.63 40.59 90.02
CA GLY A 60 11.05 40.27 91.39
C GLY A 60 10.05 40.66 92.48
N ASN A 61 9.04 41.48 92.16
CA ASN A 61 7.99 41.91 93.11
C ASN A 61 6.65 42.14 92.37
N PRO A 62 6.01 41.05 91.87
CA PRO A 62 4.83 41.13 91.02
C PRO A 62 3.56 41.50 91.79
N TYR A 63 2.53 41.94 91.06
CA TYR A 63 1.18 42.08 91.59
C TYR A 63 0.53 40.71 91.82
N LEU A 64 -0.44 40.64 92.73
CA LEU A 64 -1.20 39.42 93.03
C LEU A 64 -2.33 39.19 92.01
N THR A 65 -3.03 40.25 91.61
CA THR A 65 -4.18 40.18 90.69
C THR A 65 -3.85 40.74 89.31
N ILE A 66 -4.46 40.18 88.26
CA ILE A 66 -4.37 40.70 86.90
C ILE A 66 -5.00 42.09 86.83
N GLN A 67 -6.13 42.32 87.51
CA GLN A 67 -6.78 43.64 87.51
C GLN A 67 -5.86 44.74 88.05
N LYS A 68 -5.12 44.49 89.13
CA LYS A 68 -4.18 45.48 89.67
C LYS A 68 -3.12 45.87 88.65
N ALA A 69 -2.59 44.90 87.90
CA ALA A 69 -1.60 45.14 86.85
C ALA A 69 -2.19 45.95 85.69
N ILE A 70 -3.43 45.66 85.28
CA ILE A 70 -4.15 46.44 84.25
C ILE A 70 -4.34 47.89 84.71
N ASP A 71 -4.75 48.11 85.96
CA ASP A 71 -5.04 49.45 86.49
C ASP A 71 -3.80 50.34 86.44
N VAL A 72 -2.63 49.81 86.80
CA VAL A 72 -1.37 50.58 86.85
C VAL A 72 -0.66 50.70 85.51
N ALA A 73 -0.90 49.78 84.57
CA ALA A 73 -0.23 49.76 83.28
C ALA A 73 -0.55 51.00 82.44
N SER A 74 0.39 51.40 81.59
CA SER A 74 0.17 52.41 80.55
C SER A 74 -0.42 51.78 79.29
N SER A 75 -1.05 52.61 78.45
CA SER A 75 -1.51 52.16 77.13
C SER A 75 -0.33 51.64 76.29
N GLY A 76 -0.48 50.45 75.74
CA GLY A 76 0.54 49.73 74.96
C GLY A 76 1.40 48.78 75.78
N ASP A 77 1.27 48.74 77.11
CA ASP A 77 2.06 47.87 77.98
C ASP A 77 1.69 46.38 77.86
N THR A 78 2.61 45.53 78.33
CA THR A 78 2.40 44.09 78.47
C THR A 78 2.08 43.72 79.93
N ILE A 79 1.03 42.94 80.16
CA ILE A 79 0.75 42.25 81.41
C ILE A 79 1.24 40.80 81.28
N SER A 80 2.31 40.45 82.00
CA SER A 80 2.92 39.11 81.97
C SER A 80 2.47 38.31 83.20
N ILE A 81 1.71 37.24 82.97
CA ILE A 81 1.05 36.44 84.01
C ILE A 81 1.80 35.12 84.18
N ALA A 82 2.34 34.90 85.38
CA ALA A 82 3.01 33.65 85.72
C ALA A 82 2.03 32.47 85.79
N ALA A 83 2.56 31.25 85.67
CA ALA A 83 1.78 30.02 85.80
C ALA A 83 0.99 29.99 87.12
N GLY A 84 -0.27 29.57 87.06
CA GLY A 84 -1.18 29.55 88.20
C GLY A 84 -2.64 29.64 87.78
N THR A 85 -3.52 29.52 88.79
CA THR A 85 -4.96 29.75 88.64
C THR A 85 -5.33 31.05 89.33
N TYR A 86 -5.95 31.94 88.58
CA TYR A 86 -6.36 33.27 89.03
C TYR A 86 -7.88 33.31 89.09
N VAL A 87 -8.41 33.45 90.30
CA VAL A 87 -9.86 33.53 90.55
C VAL A 87 -10.30 34.97 90.49
N GLU A 88 -10.48 35.48 89.28
CA GLU A 88 -10.83 36.87 89.01
C GLU A 88 -11.56 37.02 87.68
N SER A 89 -12.21 38.18 87.49
CA SER A 89 -12.86 38.59 86.25
C SER A 89 -12.22 39.89 85.73
N PRO A 90 -11.05 39.85 85.07
CA PRO A 90 -10.32 41.05 84.68
C PRO A 90 -11.10 41.90 83.67
N ASN A 91 -10.99 43.23 83.81
CA ASN A 91 -11.54 44.22 82.90
C ASN A 91 -10.41 45.03 82.26
N VAL A 92 -10.14 44.76 80.97
CA VAL A 92 -9.12 45.44 80.17
C VAL A 92 -9.68 46.75 79.62
N THR A 93 -9.27 47.88 80.21
CA THR A 93 -9.82 49.22 79.94
C THR A 93 -8.92 50.11 79.08
N LYS A 94 -7.76 49.62 78.64
CA LYS A 94 -6.79 50.34 77.82
C LYS A 94 -6.06 49.38 76.87
N PRO A 95 -5.42 49.87 75.78
CA PRO A 95 -4.67 49.03 74.85
C PRO A 95 -3.56 48.28 75.59
N LEU A 96 -3.54 46.95 75.54
CA LEU A 96 -2.60 46.12 76.30
C LEU A 96 -2.33 44.79 75.60
N THR A 97 -1.15 44.21 75.85
CA THR A 97 -0.87 42.79 75.60
C THR A 97 -0.96 42.02 76.92
N VAL A 98 -1.88 41.09 77.06
CA VAL A 98 -2.05 40.22 78.22
C VAL A 98 -1.56 38.82 77.86
N THR A 99 -0.46 38.38 78.46
CA THR A 99 0.21 37.12 78.10
C THR A 99 0.40 36.21 79.30
N GLY A 100 -0.02 34.95 79.18
CA GLY A 100 0.23 33.91 80.17
C GLY A 100 1.53 33.15 79.93
N ALA A 101 1.95 32.36 80.91
CA ALA A 101 3.07 31.41 80.77
C ALA A 101 2.77 30.22 79.83
N GLY A 102 1.56 30.11 79.28
CA GLY A 102 1.10 29.02 78.42
C GLY A 102 -0.34 28.59 78.71
N GLN A 103 -1.07 28.17 77.67
CA GLN A 103 -2.48 27.76 77.73
C GLN A 103 -2.79 26.56 78.65
N SER A 104 -1.78 25.80 79.10
CA SER A 104 -1.95 24.73 80.10
C SER A 104 -1.39 25.09 81.47
N GLN A 105 -0.81 26.30 81.60
CA GLN A 105 -0.08 26.75 82.78
C GLN A 105 -0.75 27.94 83.47
N THR A 106 -1.43 28.80 82.71
CA THR A 106 -2.07 30.03 83.23
C THR A 106 -3.57 29.93 83.03
N THR A 107 -4.32 29.86 84.12
CA THR A 107 -5.79 29.77 84.08
C THR A 107 -6.44 30.97 84.73
N ILE A 108 -7.29 31.69 83.99
CA ILE A 108 -8.24 32.65 84.52
C ILE A 108 -9.56 31.90 84.74
N ALA A 109 -9.97 31.75 85.99
CA ALA A 109 -11.13 30.98 86.40
C ALA A 109 -11.97 31.78 87.41
N PRO A 110 -12.87 32.65 86.94
CA PRO A 110 -13.71 33.44 87.84
C PRO A 110 -14.63 32.55 88.67
N THR A 111 -15.26 33.13 89.70
CA THR A 111 -16.33 32.44 90.43
C THR A 111 -17.46 32.03 89.49
N ALA A 112 -18.15 30.93 89.81
CA ALA A 112 -19.27 30.44 89.00
C ALA A 112 -20.30 31.55 88.73
N ASN A 113 -20.88 31.53 87.53
CA ASN A 113 -21.85 32.51 87.02
C ASN A 113 -21.25 33.93 86.81
N SER A 114 -19.94 34.05 86.61
CA SER A 114 -19.26 35.30 86.28
C SER A 114 -18.59 35.21 84.90
N ASP A 115 -18.47 36.35 84.23
CA ASP A 115 -17.70 36.47 82.98
C ASP A 115 -16.20 36.26 83.26
N GLY A 116 -15.46 35.73 82.29
CA GLY A 116 -14.02 35.46 82.38
C GLY A 116 -13.21 36.73 82.27
N VAL A 117 -13.00 37.23 81.05
CA VAL A 117 -12.30 38.49 80.79
C VAL A 117 -13.24 39.43 80.04
N THR A 118 -13.32 40.68 80.49
CA THR A 118 -14.03 41.76 79.78
C THR A 118 -13.02 42.69 79.11
N ILE A 119 -13.22 42.99 77.83
CA ILE A 119 -12.41 43.90 77.03
C ILE A 119 -13.25 45.12 76.67
N ASN A 120 -12.82 46.28 77.17
CA ASN A 120 -13.43 47.60 76.97
C ASN A 120 -12.46 48.58 76.28
N SER A 121 -11.49 48.06 75.53
CA SER A 121 -10.51 48.87 74.81
C SER A 121 -10.08 48.22 73.52
N SER A 122 -9.89 49.06 72.50
CA SER A 122 -9.25 48.68 71.24
C SER A 122 -7.77 48.32 71.44
N THR A 123 -7.22 47.57 70.47
CA THR A 123 -5.82 47.15 70.36
C THR A 123 -5.36 46.35 71.59
N VAL A 124 -6.10 45.27 71.87
CA VAL A 124 -5.81 44.35 72.96
C VAL A 124 -5.37 43.01 72.39
N THR A 125 -4.24 42.49 72.85
CA THR A 125 -3.79 41.12 72.54
C THR A 125 -3.91 40.28 73.79
N MET A 126 -4.58 39.14 73.72
CA MET A 126 -4.53 38.08 74.72
C MET A 126 -3.86 36.86 74.11
N GLN A 127 -2.93 36.27 74.86
CA GLN A 127 -2.20 35.10 74.38
C GLN A 127 -1.73 34.19 75.48
N ASP A 128 -1.62 32.90 75.16
CA ASP A 128 -1.04 31.87 76.02
C ASP A 128 -1.82 31.68 77.35
N LEU A 129 -3.15 31.84 77.30
CA LEU A 129 -4.04 31.75 78.46
C LEU A 129 -5.03 30.59 78.35
N LYS A 130 -5.42 30.05 79.50
CA LYS A 130 -6.66 29.29 79.65
C LYS A 130 -7.71 30.18 80.30
N ILE A 131 -8.85 30.38 79.65
CA ILE A 131 -9.97 31.13 80.21
C ILE A 131 -11.11 30.15 80.43
N GLN A 132 -11.38 29.83 81.69
CA GLN A 132 -12.32 28.78 82.07
C GLN A 132 -13.44 29.34 82.92
N THR A 133 -14.65 29.41 82.36
CA THR A 133 -15.85 29.83 83.10
C THR A 133 -16.79 28.66 83.33
N SER A 134 -17.64 28.76 84.35
CA SER A 134 -18.66 27.76 84.64
C SER A 134 -19.96 28.42 85.09
N ASN A 135 -21.08 27.85 84.66
CA ASN A 135 -22.42 28.33 84.93
C ASN A 135 -23.30 27.23 85.51
N ALA A 136 -24.05 27.59 86.56
CA ALA A 136 -25.06 26.76 87.21
C ALA A 136 -26.47 27.39 87.13
N LEU A 137 -26.62 28.56 86.51
CA LEU A 137 -27.84 29.37 86.42
C LEU A 137 -28.28 29.60 84.97
N ALA A 138 -29.50 30.08 84.75
CA ALA A 138 -30.07 30.32 83.41
C ALA A 138 -29.58 31.62 82.71
N THR A 139 -28.64 32.34 83.31
CA THR A 139 -28.04 33.58 82.78
C THR A 139 -26.77 33.27 81.98
N PRO A 140 -26.53 33.90 80.82
CA PRO A 140 -25.35 33.62 80.00
C PRO A 140 -24.06 34.01 80.72
N ASN A 141 -23.05 33.14 80.68
CA ASN A 141 -21.68 33.43 81.12
C ASN A 141 -20.75 33.47 79.91
N ILE A 142 -19.93 34.51 79.82
CA ILE A 142 -19.05 34.75 78.68
C ILE A 142 -17.60 34.55 79.14
N ALA A 143 -16.86 33.64 78.50
CA ALA A 143 -15.44 33.47 78.83
C ALA A 143 -14.60 34.68 78.38
N VAL A 144 -14.79 35.17 77.16
CA VAL A 144 -14.19 36.43 76.68
C VAL A 144 -15.26 37.35 76.15
N LYS A 145 -15.49 38.46 76.86
CA LYS A 145 -16.49 39.47 76.52
C LYS A 145 -15.81 40.66 75.88
N ILE A 146 -16.12 40.91 74.62
CA ILE A 146 -15.60 42.02 73.84
C ILE A 146 -16.71 43.06 73.69
N ASN A 147 -16.60 44.17 74.41
CA ASN A 147 -17.42 45.35 74.16
C ASN A 147 -16.76 46.19 73.05
N ALA A 148 -17.28 47.38 72.74
CA ALA A 148 -16.82 48.29 71.65
C ALA A 148 -15.29 48.46 71.56
N SER A 149 -14.62 47.53 70.87
CA SER A 149 -13.15 47.37 70.90
C SER A 149 -12.66 46.85 69.55
N ASP A 150 -11.89 47.68 68.85
CA ASP A 150 -11.30 47.32 67.56
C ASP A 150 -9.91 46.70 67.72
N GLY A 151 -9.50 45.79 66.84
CA GLY A 151 -8.14 45.25 66.81
C GLY A 151 -7.84 44.34 68.01
N VAL A 152 -8.84 43.60 68.50
CA VAL A 152 -8.64 42.57 69.52
C VAL A 152 -8.01 41.33 68.89
N THR A 153 -6.97 40.78 69.51
CA THR A 153 -6.31 39.54 69.09
C THR A 153 -6.35 38.53 70.22
N LEU A 154 -6.89 37.34 69.97
CA LEU A 154 -6.83 36.17 70.86
C LEU A 154 -5.96 35.11 70.17
N THR A 155 -4.87 34.69 70.79
CA THR A 155 -3.96 33.76 70.13
C THR A 155 -3.32 32.73 71.06
N ASN A 156 -3.33 31.47 70.62
CA ASN A 156 -2.81 30.36 71.40
C ASN A 156 -3.48 30.25 72.79
N ASP A 157 -4.79 30.49 72.81
CA ASP A 157 -5.60 30.45 74.02
C ASP A 157 -6.47 29.18 74.08
N THR A 158 -6.73 28.68 75.28
CA THR A 158 -7.74 27.66 75.54
C THR A 158 -8.94 28.29 76.24
N ILE A 159 -10.04 28.46 75.52
CA ILE A 159 -11.28 29.05 76.04
C ILE A 159 -12.27 27.91 76.31
N ALA A 160 -12.68 27.76 77.56
CA ALA A 160 -13.59 26.70 77.98
C ALA A 160 -14.74 27.27 78.80
N THR A 161 -15.97 26.91 78.45
CA THR A 161 -17.14 27.28 79.26
C THR A 161 -18.14 26.13 79.36
N THR A 162 -18.87 26.08 80.47
CA THR A 162 -19.88 25.06 80.75
C THR A 162 -21.20 25.69 81.20
N GLY A 163 -22.34 25.17 80.74
CA GLY A 163 -23.69 25.56 81.17
C GLY A 163 -24.61 25.98 80.02
N ASP A 164 -25.87 26.28 80.36
CA ASP A 164 -26.87 26.76 79.41
C ASP A 164 -26.59 28.23 79.01
N LYS A 165 -26.72 28.56 77.72
CA LYS A 165 -26.44 29.87 77.11
C LYS A 165 -25.03 30.39 77.34
N ALA A 166 -24.09 29.49 77.60
CA ALA A 166 -22.68 29.83 77.74
C ALA A 166 -22.11 30.36 76.40
N MET A 167 -21.10 31.23 76.47
CA MET A 167 -20.40 31.72 75.30
C MET A 167 -18.89 31.68 75.51
N GLY A 168 -18.16 31.17 74.52
CA GLY A 168 -16.70 31.20 74.54
C GLY A 168 -16.21 32.63 74.36
N VAL A 169 -16.42 33.18 73.17
CA VAL A 169 -16.15 34.57 72.84
C VAL A 169 -17.47 35.23 72.45
N TRP A 170 -17.81 36.33 73.11
CA TRP A 170 -18.95 37.16 72.75
C TRP A 170 -18.47 38.54 72.35
N VAL A 171 -18.99 39.05 71.24
CA VAL A 171 -18.74 40.40 70.76
C VAL A 171 -20.05 41.16 70.73
N GLY A 172 -20.10 42.27 71.46
CA GLY A 172 -21.30 43.11 71.56
C GLY A 172 -21.51 43.95 70.31
N GLY A 173 -22.78 44.13 69.94
CA GLY A 173 -23.23 44.87 68.77
C GLY A 173 -24.25 45.95 69.14
N SER A 174 -24.73 46.70 68.14
CA SER A 174 -25.66 47.81 68.38
C SER A 174 -26.98 47.36 69.00
N SER A 175 -27.40 46.11 68.79
CA SER A 175 -28.59 45.53 69.45
C SER A 175 -28.45 45.48 70.98
N ASN A 176 -27.22 45.50 71.49
CA ASN A 176 -26.91 45.56 72.91
C ASN A 176 -26.55 46.97 73.39
N GLY A 177 -26.68 48.00 72.53
CA GLY A 177 -26.21 49.36 72.83
C GLY A 177 -24.69 49.51 72.80
N ILE A 178 -23.97 48.61 72.12
CA ILE A 178 -22.51 48.58 72.01
C ILE A 178 -22.10 48.90 70.58
N SER A 179 -21.07 49.72 70.37
CA SER A 179 -20.56 49.99 69.02
C SER A 179 -19.92 48.74 68.39
N PRO A 180 -20.06 48.53 67.07
CA PRO A 180 -19.47 47.38 66.39
C PRO A 180 -17.95 47.36 66.55
N SER A 181 -17.42 46.15 66.72
CA SER A 181 -15.98 45.87 66.75
C SER A 181 -15.44 45.48 65.38
N SER A 182 -14.27 46.00 65.03
CA SER A 182 -13.53 45.71 63.80
C SER A 182 -12.19 45.03 64.07
N ASN A 183 -11.64 44.32 63.08
CA ASN A 183 -10.31 43.72 63.13
C ASN A 183 -10.09 42.70 64.27
N LEU A 184 -11.10 41.92 64.65
CA LEU A 184 -10.95 40.81 65.59
C LEU A 184 -10.12 39.69 64.95
N THR A 185 -9.07 39.24 65.63
CA THR A 185 -8.24 38.11 65.21
C THR A 185 -8.30 37.01 66.25
N ILE A 186 -8.63 35.78 65.85
CA ILE A 186 -8.60 34.59 66.73
C ILE A 186 -7.78 33.51 66.03
N THR A 187 -6.63 33.13 66.60
CA THR A 187 -5.71 32.17 65.96
C THR A 187 -5.14 31.15 66.94
N LYS A 188 -4.80 29.94 66.46
CA LYS A 188 -4.14 28.89 67.25
C LYS A 188 -4.89 28.48 68.52
N SER A 189 -6.17 28.84 68.63
CA SER A 189 -6.91 28.74 69.88
C SER A 189 -7.82 27.53 69.87
N THR A 190 -8.08 26.98 71.06
CA THR A 190 -9.03 25.89 71.28
C THR A 190 -10.21 26.42 72.07
N ILE A 191 -11.40 26.42 71.48
CA ILE A 191 -12.64 26.90 72.11
C ILE A 191 -13.55 25.69 72.32
N THR A 192 -13.86 25.37 73.57
CA THR A 192 -14.68 24.21 73.92
C THR A 192 -15.85 24.64 74.79
N ILE A 193 -17.05 24.30 74.34
CA ILE A 193 -18.30 24.68 74.98
C ILE A 193 -19.08 23.42 75.34
N ALA A 194 -19.40 23.26 76.63
CA ALA A 194 -20.16 22.13 77.15
C ALA A 194 -21.52 22.57 77.70
N GLY A 195 -22.61 22.25 76.99
CA GLY A 195 -23.97 22.74 77.28
C GLY A 195 -24.61 23.29 76.01
N VAL A 196 -25.84 23.85 76.09
CA VAL A 196 -26.53 24.51 74.96
C VAL A 196 -25.97 25.92 74.81
N ALA A 197 -25.08 26.14 73.83
CA ALA A 197 -24.21 27.32 73.87
C ALA A 197 -23.44 27.58 72.57
N THR A 198 -22.79 28.75 72.47
CA THR A 198 -22.08 29.21 71.26
C THR A 198 -20.58 29.34 71.50
N GLY A 199 -19.74 28.88 70.56
CA GLY A 199 -18.29 29.05 70.65
C GLY A 199 -17.86 30.50 70.49
N ILE A 200 -18.11 31.06 69.32
CA ILE A 200 -17.89 32.49 69.01
C ILE A 200 -19.22 33.09 68.56
N TYR A 201 -19.64 34.14 69.25
CA TYR A 201 -20.88 34.85 68.97
C TYR A 201 -20.62 36.32 68.68
N ALA A 202 -21.18 36.83 67.59
CA ALA A 202 -21.25 38.26 67.28
C ALA A 202 -22.71 38.70 67.36
N ALA A 203 -23.03 39.68 68.19
CA ALA A 203 -24.39 40.22 68.26
C ALA A 203 -24.74 41.07 67.03
N GLU A 204 -26.04 41.28 66.81
CA GLU A 204 -26.53 42.07 65.68
C GLU A 204 -26.07 43.53 65.81
N SER A 205 -25.65 44.12 64.69
CA SER A 205 -25.05 45.45 64.68
C SER A 205 -25.32 46.26 63.42
N THR A 206 -25.61 47.54 63.62
CA THR A 206 -25.64 48.58 62.59
C THR A 206 -24.81 49.81 63.02
N PRO A 207 -23.68 50.12 62.35
CA PRO A 207 -23.10 49.38 61.22
C PRO A 207 -22.58 47.98 61.61
N ALA A 208 -22.31 47.15 60.60
CA ALA A 208 -21.77 45.80 60.76
C ALA A 208 -20.39 45.77 61.44
N HIS A 209 -20.11 44.69 62.16
CA HIS A 209 -18.76 44.28 62.52
C HIS A 209 -17.91 44.05 61.27
N SER A 210 -16.61 44.32 61.31
CA SER A 210 -15.80 44.24 60.08
C SER A 210 -14.35 43.76 60.24
N GLY A 211 -13.77 43.15 59.20
CA GLY A 211 -12.32 42.87 59.15
C GLY A 211 -11.85 41.72 60.04
N TRP A 212 -12.71 40.78 60.41
CA TRP A 212 -12.35 39.70 61.33
C TRP A 212 -11.56 38.57 60.64
N THR A 213 -10.60 38.01 61.36
CA THR A 213 -9.82 36.84 60.95
C THR A 213 -9.92 35.75 62.00
N ILE A 214 -10.74 34.73 61.71
CA ILE A 214 -10.84 33.53 62.54
C ILE A 214 -10.01 32.43 61.87
N GLY A 215 -8.81 32.23 62.41
CA GLY A 215 -7.77 31.33 61.93
C GLY A 215 -6.84 32.00 60.93
N GLY A 216 -7.16 31.95 59.64
CA GLY A 216 -6.43 32.71 58.62
C GLY A 216 -5.36 31.94 57.86
N SER A 217 -4.78 30.90 58.46
CA SER A 217 -3.84 29.98 57.81
C SER A 217 -3.80 28.64 58.53
N ALA A 218 -3.27 27.60 57.89
CA ALA A 218 -3.14 26.27 58.50
C ALA A 218 -2.32 26.28 59.81
N ILE A 219 -1.28 27.13 59.91
CA ILE A 219 -0.48 27.26 61.14
C ILE A 219 -1.20 28.04 62.25
N ASN A 220 -2.26 28.77 61.88
CA ASN A 220 -3.09 29.58 62.78
C ASN A 220 -4.45 28.92 63.06
N ALA A 221 -4.63 27.66 62.67
CA ALA A 221 -5.86 26.92 62.79
C ALA A 221 -6.42 26.95 64.22
N ASN A 222 -7.73 27.18 64.35
CA ASN A 222 -8.44 27.00 65.61
C ASN A 222 -9.18 25.66 65.63
N THR A 223 -9.44 25.15 66.82
CA THR A 223 -10.40 24.06 67.04
C THR A 223 -11.56 24.60 67.86
N ILE A 224 -12.77 24.57 67.32
CA ILE A 224 -13.96 25.10 67.96
C ILE A 224 -14.99 23.98 68.07
N THR A 225 -15.35 23.64 69.30
CA THR A 225 -16.21 22.52 69.61
C THR A 225 -17.39 22.99 70.46
N ALA A 226 -18.60 22.76 69.96
CA ALA A 226 -19.83 22.96 70.72
C ALA A 226 -20.58 21.63 70.82
N SER A 227 -20.70 21.09 72.03
CA SER A 227 -21.33 19.78 72.26
C SER A 227 -22.85 19.80 72.14
N VAL A 228 -23.47 20.97 72.33
CA VAL A 228 -24.88 21.28 72.03
C VAL A 228 -24.93 22.77 71.63
N GLY A 229 -25.49 23.09 70.47
CA GLY A 229 -25.43 24.46 69.92
C GLY A 229 -24.36 24.63 68.83
N ASN A 230 -23.92 25.87 68.61
CA ASN A 230 -23.17 26.26 67.42
C ASN A 230 -21.72 26.64 67.74
N PRO A 231 -20.72 26.07 67.05
CA PRO A 231 -19.33 26.53 67.15
C PRO A 231 -19.18 28.03 66.83
N ILE A 232 -19.85 28.53 65.79
CA ILE A 232 -19.81 29.95 65.41
C ILE A 232 -21.21 30.45 65.01
N GLU A 233 -21.61 31.59 65.57
CA GLU A 233 -22.76 32.38 65.13
C GLU A 233 -22.36 33.83 64.93
N PHE A 234 -22.40 34.28 63.69
CA PHE A 234 -22.09 35.66 63.32
C PHE A 234 -23.33 36.35 62.81
N TYR A 235 -23.75 37.41 63.52
CA TYR A 235 -24.74 38.37 63.05
C TYR A 235 -24.02 39.67 62.66
N ASP A 236 -24.32 40.18 61.46
CA ASP A 236 -23.80 41.45 60.94
C ASP A 236 -22.26 41.56 60.92
N VAL A 237 -21.56 40.52 60.46
CA VAL A 237 -20.10 40.52 60.27
C VAL A 237 -19.75 40.59 58.78
N THR A 238 -19.10 41.67 58.34
CA THR A 238 -18.73 41.96 56.95
C THR A 238 -17.21 41.95 56.73
N GLY A 239 -16.74 41.79 55.49
CA GLY A 239 -15.32 41.90 55.14
C GLY A 239 -14.39 41.01 55.96
N SER A 240 -14.83 39.78 56.25
CA SER A 240 -14.21 38.92 57.25
C SER A 240 -13.98 37.50 56.73
N GLN A 241 -13.10 36.76 57.40
CA GLN A 241 -12.76 35.38 57.06
C GLN A 241 -12.87 34.42 58.24
N VAL A 242 -13.49 33.26 57.99
CA VAL A 242 -13.42 32.07 58.83
C VAL A 242 -12.65 31.03 58.04
N SER A 243 -11.39 30.78 58.43
CA SER A 243 -10.52 29.94 57.62
C SER A 243 -9.56 29.08 58.41
N TYR A 244 -9.32 27.86 57.91
CA TYR A 244 -8.46 26.85 58.50
C TYR A 244 -8.88 26.39 59.90
N ASN A 245 -10.17 26.48 60.23
CA ASN A 245 -10.70 26.03 61.52
C ASN A 245 -11.17 24.58 61.43
N THR A 246 -11.04 23.84 62.52
CA THR A 246 -11.77 22.58 62.73
C THR A 246 -13.00 22.86 63.56
N LEU A 247 -14.18 22.66 62.97
CA LEU A 247 -15.47 22.90 63.59
C LEU A 247 -16.14 21.57 63.92
N ASN A 248 -16.42 21.36 65.20
CA ASN A 248 -17.09 20.18 65.72
C ASN A 248 -18.43 20.57 66.33
N ALA A 249 -19.52 20.18 65.68
CA ALA A 249 -20.87 20.29 66.19
C ALA A 249 -21.50 18.90 66.35
N THR A 250 -22.65 18.82 67.00
CA THR A 250 -23.37 17.55 67.21
C THR A 250 -24.85 17.68 66.92
N THR A 251 -25.48 18.80 67.32
CA THR A 251 -26.94 18.98 67.26
C THR A 251 -27.40 20.11 66.36
N GLU A 252 -26.71 21.25 66.34
CA GLU A 252 -27.11 22.43 65.55
C GLU A 252 -26.21 22.61 64.32
N SER A 253 -26.06 23.81 63.79
CA SER A 253 -25.20 24.13 62.64
C SER A 253 -23.76 24.44 63.05
N SER A 254 -22.76 24.09 62.25
CA SER A 254 -21.34 24.33 62.62
C SER A 254 -20.94 25.81 62.52
N LEU A 255 -21.41 26.52 61.48
CA LEU A 255 -21.23 27.96 61.29
C LEU A 255 -22.52 28.59 60.75
N ILE A 256 -23.07 29.53 61.51
CA ILE A 256 -24.13 30.43 61.04
C ILE A 256 -23.52 31.80 60.80
N TRP A 257 -23.74 32.34 59.60
CA TRP A 257 -23.30 33.68 59.23
C TRP A 257 -24.47 34.42 58.59
N SER A 258 -25.11 35.27 59.39
CA SER A 258 -26.34 35.96 59.02
C SER A 258 -26.17 37.48 59.02
N SER A 259 -26.99 38.11 58.19
CA SER A 259 -27.20 39.55 58.09
C SER A 259 -28.52 39.88 58.77
N GLU A 260 -28.55 40.81 59.74
CA GLU A 260 -29.77 41.14 60.52
C GLU A 260 -30.08 42.65 60.50
N LEU A 261 -29.14 43.49 60.92
CA LEU A 261 -29.31 44.95 60.99
C LEU A 261 -28.48 45.69 59.93
N SER A 262 -27.55 45.00 59.26
CA SER A 262 -26.66 45.57 58.26
C SER A 262 -26.51 44.67 57.05
N ASN A 263 -26.47 45.25 55.85
CA ASN A 263 -26.00 44.54 54.67
C ASN A 263 -24.53 44.13 54.88
N ILE A 264 -24.22 42.85 54.64
CA ILE A 264 -22.86 42.32 54.76
C ILE A 264 -22.33 41.81 53.43
N SER A 265 -21.01 41.87 53.26
CA SER A 265 -20.37 41.40 52.05
C SER A 265 -18.95 40.93 52.27
N ASN A 266 -18.32 40.34 51.25
CA ASN A 266 -16.94 39.89 51.27
C ASN A 266 -16.67 38.88 52.38
N LEU A 267 -17.50 37.84 52.43
CA LEU A 267 -17.41 36.76 53.43
C LEU A 267 -16.54 35.65 52.86
N THR A 268 -15.52 35.23 53.58
CA THR A 268 -14.64 34.12 53.15
C THR A 268 -14.71 32.97 54.14
N VAL A 269 -15.10 31.79 53.65
CA VAL A 269 -15.03 30.53 54.41
C VAL A 269 -14.07 29.60 53.68
N SER A 270 -12.85 29.44 54.20
CA SER A 270 -11.77 28.80 53.46
C SER A 270 -10.98 27.76 54.25
N GLY A 271 -10.74 26.57 53.69
CA GLY A 271 -9.82 25.61 54.31
C GLY A 271 -10.30 25.02 55.63
N ASN A 272 -11.58 25.19 55.99
CA ASN A 272 -12.12 24.67 57.25
C ASN A 272 -12.44 23.18 57.12
N THR A 273 -12.38 22.47 58.24
CA THR A 273 -12.85 21.09 58.36
C THR A 273 -14.11 21.06 59.21
N PHE A 274 -15.22 20.64 58.60
CA PHE A 274 -16.53 20.46 59.23
C PHE A 274 -16.75 18.98 59.52
N ASN A 275 -16.86 18.62 60.80
CA ASN A 275 -16.87 17.23 61.25
C ASN A 275 -18.26 16.62 61.46
N GLY A 276 -19.32 17.34 61.10
CA GLY A 276 -20.70 16.89 61.28
C GLY A 276 -21.45 17.74 62.30
N SER A 277 -22.75 17.81 62.10
CA SER A 277 -23.70 18.66 62.81
C SER A 277 -25.11 18.09 62.60
N GLY A 278 -26.06 18.40 63.48
CA GLY A 278 -27.47 18.01 63.26
C GLY A 278 -28.19 18.95 62.28
N GLY A 279 -27.70 20.19 62.16
CA GLY A 279 -28.20 21.24 61.28
C GLY A 279 -27.49 21.29 59.92
N SER A 280 -27.14 22.49 59.47
CA SER A 280 -26.29 22.68 58.29
C SER A 280 -24.85 22.89 58.73
N GLU A 281 -23.84 22.33 58.06
CA GLU A 281 -22.45 22.62 58.46
C GLU A 281 -22.14 24.11 58.29
N LEU A 282 -22.59 24.68 57.17
CA LEU A 282 -22.47 26.09 56.89
C LEU A 282 -23.84 26.65 56.48
N ALA A 283 -24.31 27.68 57.18
CA ALA A 283 -25.47 28.46 56.79
C ALA A 283 -25.09 29.93 56.60
N ILE A 284 -25.24 30.43 55.38
CA ILE A 284 -25.14 31.86 55.06
C ILE A 284 -26.54 32.38 54.85
N LEU A 285 -26.99 33.30 55.70
CA LEU A 285 -28.40 33.68 55.82
C LEU A 285 -28.57 35.21 55.82
N ASN A 286 -29.82 35.63 55.69
CA ASN A 286 -30.28 36.99 55.91
C ASN A 286 -31.57 36.94 56.73
N ASP A 287 -31.74 37.90 57.62
CA ASP A 287 -32.90 38.14 58.48
C ASP A 287 -33.31 36.90 59.32
N PHE A 288 -32.33 36.19 59.89
CA PHE A 288 -32.47 34.96 60.68
C PHE A 288 -31.94 35.12 62.11
N PRO A 289 -32.75 34.85 63.17
CA PRO A 289 -33.99 34.08 63.15
C PRO A 289 -35.28 34.92 63.05
N THR A 290 -35.21 36.26 63.06
CA THR A 290 -36.38 37.13 63.12
C THR A 290 -36.57 37.97 61.86
N ASN A 291 -37.67 37.73 61.14
CA ASN A 291 -38.09 38.46 59.92
C ASN A 291 -38.58 39.91 60.18
N THR A 292 -38.04 40.62 61.17
CA THR A 292 -38.43 42.00 61.43
C THR A 292 -37.49 42.96 60.72
N ALA A 293 -38.07 43.74 59.80
CA ALA A 293 -37.45 44.74 58.94
C ALA A 293 -36.40 45.66 59.62
N PRO A 294 -35.44 46.22 58.87
CA PRO A 294 -35.35 46.24 57.39
C PRO A 294 -34.74 44.96 56.78
N ALA A 295 -35.23 44.57 55.60
CA ALA A 295 -34.68 43.44 54.85
C ALA A 295 -33.21 43.69 54.49
N THR A 296 -32.34 42.76 54.86
CA THR A 296 -30.90 42.87 54.62
C THR A 296 -30.43 41.91 53.54
N THR A 297 -29.20 42.11 53.07
CA THR A 297 -28.61 41.33 51.97
C THR A 297 -27.20 40.86 52.32
N VAL A 298 -26.84 39.71 51.76
CA VAL A 298 -25.48 39.18 51.77
C VAL A 298 -24.98 39.11 50.34
N THR A 299 -23.82 39.72 50.06
CA THR A 299 -23.21 39.72 48.72
C THR A 299 -21.74 39.31 48.77
N THR A 300 -21.21 38.70 47.71
CA THR A 300 -19.78 38.32 47.62
C THR A 300 -19.37 37.35 48.73
N VAL A 301 -19.69 36.08 48.53
CA VAL A 301 -19.40 34.98 49.47
C VAL A 301 -18.48 33.98 48.78
N ASN A 302 -17.31 33.74 49.36
CA ASN A 302 -16.29 32.85 48.81
C ASN A 302 -16.12 31.64 49.73
N LEU A 303 -16.54 30.47 49.25
CA LEU A 303 -16.44 29.20 49.97
C LEU A 303 -15.45 28.30 49.25
N ASN A 304 -14.23 28.14 49.78
CA ASN A 304 -13.23 27.35 49.07
C ASN A 304 -12.37 26.44 49.94
N SER A 305 -11.90 25.34 49.34
CA SER A 305 -10.98 24.41 50.02
C SER A 305 -11.49 23.84 51.35
N ASN A 306 -12.80 23.89 51.62
CA ASN A 306 -13.37 23.33 52.85
C ASN A 306 -13.60 21.83 52.70
N ILE A 307 -13.47 21.10 53.81
CA ILE A 307 -13.74 19.67 53.89
C ILE A 307 -15.02 19.49 54.72
N PHE A 308 -16.05 18.94 54.10
CA PHE A 308 -17.31 18.55 54.73
C PHE A 308 -17.30 17.04 54.88
N ASN A 309 -16.95 16.55 56.08
CA ASN A 309 -16.81 15.11 56.35
C ASN A 309 -18.17 14.41 56.37
N THR A 310 -19.16 15.03 57.01
CA THR A 310 -20.56 14.59 57.06
C THR A 310 -21.45 15.77 57.42
N TRP A 311 -22.77 15.64 57.28
CA TRP A 311 -23.75 16.67 57.65
C TRP A 311 -25.12 16.08 57.96
N GLY A 312 -25.89 16.74 58.82
CA GLY A 312 -27.25 16.33 59.16
C GLY A 312 -28.27 16.70 58.07
N SER A 313 -28.50 18.01 57.88
CA SER A 313 -29.51 18.51 56.93
C SER A 313 -28.92 18.96 55.60
N ARG A 314 -27.85 19.75 55.63
CA ARG A 314 -27.09 20.21 54.45
C ARG A 314 -25.62 20.40 54.78
N ALA A 315 -24.73 20.25 53.79
CA ALA A 315 -23.36 20.74 53.98
C ALA A 315 -23.35 22.27 53.92
N VAL A 316 -23.92 22.86 52.87
CA VAL A 316 -24.03 24.31 52.70
C VAL A 316 -25.47 24.72 52.43
N ARG A 317 -25.96 25.69 53.20
CA ARG A 317 -27.25 26.37 53.03
C ARG A 317 -27.02 27.83 52.70
N ILE A 318 -27.60 28.28 51.59
CA ILE A 318 -27.58 29.68 51.13
C ILE A 318 -29.00 30.24 51.20
N GLY A 319 -29.19 31.33 51.95
CA GLY A 319 -30.48 31.99 52.17
C GLY A 319 -31.03 32.71 50.93
N GLY A 320 -32.33 33.04 50.97
CA GLY A 320 -33.08 33.56 49.83
C GLY A 320 -32.63 34.91 49.27
N SER A 321 -32.02 35.78 50.09
CA SER A 321 -31.50 37.09 49.65
C SER A 321 -29.96 37.14 49.60
N VAL A 322 -29.32 35.97 49.59
CA VAL A 322 -27.86 35.83 49.47
C VAL A 322 -27.48 35.73 47.99
N SER A 323 -26.46 36.49 47.55
CA SER A 323 -26.01 36.51 46.15
C SER A 323 -24.49 36.64 46.02
N GLY A 324 -23.97 36.43 44.80
CA GLY A 324 -22.53 36.46 44.55
C GLY A 324 -21.76 35.37 45.29
N VAL A 325 -22.36 34.18 45.41
CA VAL A 325 -21.77 33.03 46.11
C VAL A 325 -20.95 32.19 45.13
N THR A 326 -19.69 31.96 45.49
CA THR A 326 -18.80 31.04 44.79
C THR A 326 -18.38 29.90 45.71
N LEU A 327 -18.47 28.67 45.20
CA LEU A 327 -18.00 27.45 45.85
C LEU A 327 -17.01 26.76 44.92
N SER A 328 -15.76 26.61 45.34
CA SER A 328 -14.75 25.90 44.55
C SER A 328 -13.80 25.13 45.45
N THR A 329 -13.18 24.07 44.93
CA THR A 329 -12.17 23.26 45.63
C THR A 329 -12.63 22.64 46.95
N ASN A 330 -13.94 22.61 47.23
CA ASN A 330 -14.48 21.98 48.44
C ASN A 330 -14.62 20.46 48.25
N GLN A 331 -14.52 19.73 49.36
CA GLN A 331 -14.68 18.28 49.42
C GLN A 331 -15.94 17.90 50.19
N PHE A 332 -16.96 17.41 49.48
CA PHE A 332 -18.18 16.85 50.06
C PHE A 332 -18.05 15.32 50.09
N LEU A 333 -17.49 14.76 51.17
CA LEU A 333 -16.96 13.39 51.14
C LEU A 333 -18.03 12.31 51.01
N LYS A 334 -19.03 12.24 51.90
CA LYS A 334 -20.29 11.48 51.71
C LYS A 334 -21.22 11.71 52.91
N SER A 335 -22.46 12.10 52.67
CA SER A 335 -23.51 12.05 53.70
C SER A 335 -24.63 11.08 53.31
N PRO A 336 -25.17 10.27 54.24
CA PRO A 336 -26.33 9.42 53.98
C PRO A 336 -27.64 10.22 53.93
N VAL A 337 -27.64 11.49 54.31
CA VAL A 337 -28.82 12.34 54.46
C VAL A 337 -28.56 13.77 53.96
N GLY A 338 -29.58 14.43 53.41
CA GLY A 338 -29.54 15.85 53.06
C GLY A 338 -28.77 16.21 51.78
N GLU A 339 -28.89 17.47 51.36
CA GLU A 339 -28.22 18.00 50.16
C GLU A 339 -26.79 18.49 50.49
N ALA A 340 -25.83 18.35 49.57
CA ALA A 340 -24.52 19.00 49.74
C ALA A 340 -24.68 20.52 49.68
N VAL A 341 -25.39 21.03 48.69
CA VAL A 341 -25.61 22.47 48.52
C VAL A 341 -27.08 22.74 48.28
N LYS A 342 -27.67 23.54 49.17
CA LYS A 342 -29.03 24.06 49.05
C LYS A 342 -28.98 25.56 48.82
N ASN A 343 -29.40 25.97 47.62
CA ASN A 343 -29.63 27.37 47.29
C ASN A 343 -31.12 27.70 47.44
N GLU A 344 -31.46 28.55 48.42
CA GLU A 344 -32.84 29.02 48.63
C GLU A 344 -33.16 30.26 47.78
N ASN A 345 -32.16 30.88 47.14
CA ASN A 345 -32.35 32.01 46.24
C ASN A 345 -32.68 31.52 44.82
N THR A 346 -33.96 31.46 44.49
CA THR A 346 -34.45 31.04 43.16
C THR A 346 -34.32 32.11 42.09
N SER A 347 -33.85 33.31 42.44
CA SER A 347 -33.62 34.43 41.50
C SER A 347 -32.16 34.55 41.07
N ALA A 348 -31.24 33.80 41.68
CA ALA A 348 -29.82 33.85 41.37
C ALA A 348 -29.17 32.46 41.42
N THR A 349 -28.50 32.09 40.33
CA THR A 349 -27.68 30.87 40.27
C THR A 349 -26.34 31.09 40.94
N ILE A 350 -25.93 30.17 41.82
CA ILE A 350 -24.61 30.20 42.46
C ILE A 350 -23.59 29.37 41.68
N THR A 351 -22.33 29.78 41.70
CA THR A 351 -21.25 29.08 41.01
C THR A 351 -20.60 28.08 41.95
N ALA A 352 -20.87 26.79 41.77
CA ALA A 352 -20.34 25.68 42.55
C ALA A 352 -19.42 24.74 41.73
N THR A 353 -18.54 25.31 40.92
CA THR A 353 -17.66 24.56 40.03
C THR A 353 -16.40 24.09 40.75
N GLN A 354 -15.77 23.02 40.26
CA GLN A 354 -14.50 22.46 40.76
C GLN A 354 -14.61 21.96 42.21
N ASN A 355 -15.74 21.34 42.56
CA ASN A 355 -15.91 20.69 43.87
C ASN A 355 -15.91 19.17 43.70
N TRP A 356 -15.49 18.46 44.75
CA TRP A 356 -15.66 17.01 44.83
C TRP A 356 -17.01 16.70 45.48
N TRP A 357 -17.88 16.01 44.75
CA TRP A 357 -19.26 15.75 45.17
C TRP A 357 -19.46 14.38 45.82
N GLY A 358 -18.40 13.68 46.23
CA GLY A 358 -18.48 12.33 46.81
C GLY A 358 -18.55 11.20 45.77
N SER A 359 -18.60 11.54 44.48
CA SER A 359 -18.58 10.61 43.36
C SER A 359 -17.85 11.22 42.16
N THR A 360 -17.20 10.38 41.37
CA THR A 360 -16.55 10.79 40.11
C THR A 360 -17.56 11.23 39.06
N SER A 361 -18.82 10.76 39.13
CA SER A 361 -19.89 11.18 38.22
C SER A 361 -20.55 12.51 38.61
N GLY A 362 -20.02 13.22 39.61
CA GLY A 362 -20.53 14.52 40.03
C GLY A 362 -21.76 14.42 40.93
N PRO A 363 -22.43 15.56 41.20
CA PRO A 363 -23.56 15.60 42.13
C PRO A 363 -24.80 14.98 41.50
N ASN A 364 -25.67 14.42 42.32
CA ASN A 364 -27.00 14.01 41.88
C ASN A 364 -27.87 15.25 41.62
N HIS A 365 -28.30 15.43 40.36
CA HIS A 365 -29.15 16.54 39.92
C HIS A 365 -29.91 16.16 38.65
N SER A 366 -31.06 16.79 38.38
CA SER A 366 -31.87 16.55 37.18
C SER A 366 -31.13 16.81 35.86
N THR A 367 -30.18 17.76 35.88
CA THR A 367 -29.28 18.08 34.76
C THR A 367 -27.94 17.32 34.80
N ASN A 368 -27.83 16.30 35.66
CA ASN A 368 -26.72 15.34 35.67
C ASN A 368 -27.26 13.92 35.81
N LEU A 369 -27.77 13.35 34.71
CA LEU A 369 -28.50 12.09 34.68
C LEU A 369 -27.67 10.87 35.17
N THR A 370 -26.34 10.97 35.18
CA THR A 370 -25.44 9.91 35.66
C THR A 370 -24.83 10.21 37.04
N GLY A 371 -25.18 11.36 37.62
CA GLY A 371 -24.66 11.84 38.90
C GLY A 371 -25.12 10.98 40.07
N THR A 372 -24.16 10.37 40.75
CA THR A 372 -24.40 9.54 41.95
C THR A 372 -23.81 10.14 43.22
N GLY A 373 -23.18 11.31 43.11
CA GLY A 373 -22.67 12.06 44.26
C GLY A 373 -23.77 12.71 45.09
N ASN A 374 -23.36 13.49 46.09
CA ASN A 374 -24.28 14.19 46.97
C ASN A 374 -25.15 15.18 46.17
N SER A 375 -26.44 15.25 46.51
CA SER A 375 -27.41 16.04 45.76
C SER A 375 -27.19 17.55 45.90
N VAL A 376 -27.54 18.30 44.87
CA VAL A 376 -27.63 19.77 44.88
C VAL A 376 -29.03 20.20 44.45
N THR A 377 -29.47 21.38 44.85
CA THR A 377 -30.73 21.96 44.37
C THR A 377 -30.59 22.61 42.99
N ASP A 378 -31.72 22.99 42.40
CA ASP A 378 -31.75 23.92 41.26
C ASP A 378 -31.02 25.23 41.60
N PHE A 379 -30.67 26.00 40.56
CA PHE A 379 -29.91 27.26 40.68
C PHE A 379 -28.50 27.09 41.28
N VAL A 380 -27.87 25.93 41.04
CA VAL A 380 -26.48 25.65 41.39
C VAL A 380 -25.73 25.21 40.13
N THR A 381 -24.71 25.96 39.70
CA THR A 381 -23.82 25.55 38.60
C THR A 381 -22.69 24.70 39.14
N PHE A 382 -22.75 23.38 38.94
CA PHE A 382 -21.78 22.44 39.51
C PHE A 382 -20.72 21.92 38.52
N ARG A 383 -20.70 22.45 37.29
CA ARG A 383 -19.80 22.03 36.19
C ARG A 383 -18.74 23.08 35.85
N PRO A 384 -17.47 22.69 35.58
CA PRO A 384 -16.92 21.34 35.72
C PRO A 384 -16.84 20.93 37.20
N TRP A 385 -16.71 19.63 37.51
CA TRP A 385 -16.46 19.12 38.86
C TRP A 385 -15.16 18.33 38.95
N CYS A 386 -14.71 18.06 40.17
CA CYS A 386 -13.49 17.26 40.40
C CYS A 386 -13.78 15.76 40.31
N ASN A 387 -12.92 15.02 39.61
CA ASN A 387 -13.04 13.56 39.45
C ASN A 387 -12.32 12.77 40.54
N SER A 388 -11.72 13.44 41.52
CA SER A 388 -11.11 12.85 42.71
C SER A 388 -11.32 13.74 43.93
N SER A 389 -11.32 13.14 45.12
CA SER A 389 -11.48 13.88 46.39
C SER A 389 -10.37 14.90 46.62
N ALA A 390 -9.16 14.64 46.14
CA ALA A 390 -8.05 15.57 46.22
C ALA A 390 -8.23 16.81 45.31
N CYS A 391 -9.17 16.76 44.36
CA CYS A 391 -9.47 17.85 43.42
C CYS A 391 -8.21 18.33 42.69
N THR A 392 -7.34 17.38 42.31
CA THR A 392 -6.05 17.62 41.63
C THR A 392 -6.17 17.58 40.10
N SER A 393 -7.30 17.11 39.58
CA SER A 393 -7.62 17.06 38.15
C SER A 393 -9.11 17.34 37.94
N ASN A 394 -9.41 18.20 36.97
CA ASN A 394 -10.72 18.33 36.35
C ASN A 394 -10.67 17.75 34.94
N ASP A 395 -11.82 17.34 34.42
CA ASP A 395 -11.95 17.07 32.99
C ASP A 395 -12.15 18.40 32.26
N SER A 396 -11.16 18.76 31.44
CA SER A 396 -11.13 19.99 30.65
C SER A 396 -10.96 19.72 29.16
N THR A 397 -11.03 18.45 28.75
CA THR A 397 -10.87 18.06 27.36
C THR A 397 -12.20 18.15 26.66
N ALA A 398 -12.28 18.98 25.62
CA ALA A 398 -13.44 19.03 24.74
C ALA A 398 -13.58 17.71 23.96
N PRO A 399 -14.81 17.19 23.76
CA PRO A 399 -15.02 16.04 22.91
C PRO A 399 -14.67 16.38 21.47
N THR A 400 -14.34 15.35 20.70
CA THR A 400 -14.07 15.37 19.25
C THR A 400 -15.01 14.42 18.54
N ALA A 401 -15.33 14.71 17.29
CA ALA A 401 -16.25 13.90 16.49
C ALA A 401 -15.65 13.57 15.12
N THR A 402 -15.98 12.38 14.61
CA THR A 402 -15.74 11.97 13.23
C THR A 402 -17.05 11.62 12.56
N LEU A 403 -17.23 12.07 11.30
CA LEU A 403 -18.35 11.68 10.45
C LEU A 403 -17.92 10.61 9.45
N THR A 404 -18.80 9.63 9.23
CA THR A 404 -18.67 8.64 8.17
C THR A 404 -20.00 8.47 7.45
N TYR A 405 -19.94 8.11 6.18
CA TYR A 405 -21.10 7.96 5.32
C TYR A 405 -21.22 6.53 4.79
N SER A 406 -22.43 6.02 4.57
CA SER A 406 -22.63 4.77 3.82
C SER A 406 -23.89 4.84 2.98
N LYS A 407 -23.78 4.42 1.71
CA LYS A 407 -24.87 4.35 0.74
C LYS A 407 -25.56 2.99 0.82
N ASP A 408 -26.88 2.98 0.99
CA ASP A 408 -27.75 1.78 1.04
C ASP A 408 -27.28 0.69 2.02
N GLY A 409 -26.61 1.09 3.12
CA GLY A 409 -26.04 0.18 4.10
C GLY A 409 -24.81 -0.62 3.63
N GLY A 410 -24.22 -0.26 2.49
CA GLY A 410 -23.02 -0.88 1.93
C GLY A 410 -21.71 -0.30 2.48
N THR A 411 -20.77 -0.01 1.57
CA THR A 411 -19.42 0.48 1.91
C THR A 411 -19.46 1.76 2.76
N THR A 412 -18.60 1.81 3.78
CA THR A 412 -18.41 3.00 4.62
C THR A 412 -17.32 3.90 4.04
N TYR A 413 -17.64 5.19 3.90
CA TYR A 413 -16.77 6.23 3.38
C TYR A 413 -16.32 7.14 4.51
N THR A 414 -15.02 7.40 4.55
CA THR A 414 -14.35 8.29 5.51
C THR A 414 -13.94 9.62 4.88
N SER A 415 -14.32 9.87 3.62
CA SER A 415 -14.15 11.13 2.86
C SER A 415 -15.49 11.56 2.27
N SER A 416 -15.53 12.72 1.58
CA SER A 416 -16.72 13.16 0.83
C SER A 416 -17.21 12.06 -0.11
N VAL A 417 -18.53 11.84 -0.14
CA VAL A 417 -19.21 10.83 -0.96
C VAL A 417 -20.19 11.52 -1.92
N ALA A 418 -20.39 10.93 -3.10
CA ALA A 418 -21.42 11.35 -4.04
C ALA A 418 -22.60 10.36 -3.99
N ALA A 419 -23.83 10.87 -3.97
CA ALA A 419 -25.05 10.06 -3.95
C ALA A 419 -26.08 10.59 -4.97
N LYS A 420 -27.03 9.74 -5.35
CA LYS A 420 -28.15 10.03 -6.26
C LYS A 420 -29.49 9.79 -5.58
N ASP A 421 -30.57 10.28 -6.18
CA ASP A 421 -31.93 10.31 -5.64
C ASP A 421 -32.54 8.94 -5.29
N ALA A 422 -32.03 7.86 -5.88
CA ALA A 422 -32.43 6.49 -5.55
C ALA A 422 -31.77 5.94 -4.26
N ASP A 423 -30.81 6.66 -3.69
CA ASP A 423 -29.99 6.18 -2.57
C ASP A 423 -30.56 6.57 -1.20
N THR A 424 -30.27 5.73 -0.20
CA THR A 424 -30.33 6.11 1.22
C THR A 424 -28.92 6.35 1.75
N LEU A 425 -28.62 7.59 2.15
CA LEU A 425 -27.32 7.97 2.72
C LEU A 425 -27.36 7.96 4.25
N ARG A 426 -26.70 6.98 4.87
CA ARG A 426 -26.53 6.95 6.33
C ARG A 426 -25.35 7.82 6.76
N ILE A 427 -25.62 8.77 7.64
CA ILE A 427 -24.65 9.64 8.30
C ILE A 427 -24.41 9.10 9.71
N LYS A 428 -23.16 8.79 10.07
CA LYS A 428 -22.79 8.31 11.41
C LYS A 428 -21.80 9.27 12.05
N ALA A 429 -22.13 9.74 13.25
CA ALA A 429 -21.24 10.51 14.12
C ALA A 429 -20.68 9.60 15.22
N THR A 430 -19.35 9.63 15.40
CA THR A 430 -18.65 8.90 16.47
C THR A 430 -17.83 9.89 17.29
N PHE A 431 -18.00 9.87 18.60
CA PHE A 431 -17.30 10.71 19.56
C PHE A 431 -16.19 9.92 20.26
N ASN A 432 -15.09 10.59 20.63
CA ASN A 432 -13.98 9.97 21.38
C ASN A 432 -14.35 9.65 22.84
N GLU A 433 -15.45 10.21 23.34
CA GLU A 433 -15.94 10.08 24.72
C GLU A 433 -17.46 10.25 24.77
N ASN A 434 -18.04 10.01 25.96
CA ASN A 434 -19.47 10.10 26.17
C ASN A 434 -19.93 11.56 26.10
N VAL A 435 -20.97 11.81 25.29
CA VAL A 435 -21.58 13.15 25.17
C VAL A 435 -22.92 13.23 25.88
N GLU A 436 -23.23 14.39 26.42
CA GLU A 436 -24.47 14.66 27.13
C GLU A 436 -25.60 14.97 26.14
N ASP A 437 -26.62 14.12 26.14
CA ASP A 437 -27.79 14.26 25.27
C ASP A 437 -28.91 15.06 25.95
N THR A 438 -28.72 16.38 26.11
CA THR A 438 -29.76 17.25 26.70
C THR A 438 -30.76 17.79 25.69
N THR A 439 -30.48 17.72 24.39
CA THR A 439 -31.35 18.25 23.31
C THR A 439 -31.49 17.36 22.07
N GLY A 440 -30.87 16.18 22.03
CA GLY A 440 -30.67 15.41 20.80
C GLY A 440 -29.43 15.89 20.06
N VAL A 441 -28.42 15.02 19.87
CA VAL A 441 -27.41 15.24 18.82
C VAL A 441 -28.18 15.31 17.50
N SER A 442 -28.10 16.45 16.83
CA SER A 442 -28.83 16.67 15.59
C SER A 442 -27.89 17.07 14.47
N VAL A 443 -28.33 16.79 13.26
CA VAL A 443 -27.62 17.11 12.03
C VAL A 443 -28.36 18.22 11.29
N ALA A 444 -27.61 19.19 10.79
CA ALA A 444 -28.11 20.13 9.80
C ALA A 444 -27.35 19.93 8.49
N ILE A 445 -28.07 20.03 7.37
CA ILE A 445 -27.54 19.83 6.02
C ILE A 445 -27.83 21.10 5.23
N ASP A 446 -26.81 21.93 5.04
CA ASP A 446 -26.99 23.24 4.41
C ASP A 446 -26.93 23.15 2.88
N ASN A 447 -28.08 23.43 2.24
CA ASN A 447 -28.29 24.01 0.89
C ASN A 447 -29.81 24.19 0.59
N SER A 448 -30.54 24.85 1.51
CA SER A 448 -31.98 25.23 1.43
C SER A 448 -33.10 24.20 1.70
N VAL A 449 -32.86 22.93 2.02
CA VAL A 449 -33.99 21.94 2.12
C VAL A 449 -34.11 21.12 3.43
N LEU A 450 -33.16 21.10 4.37
CA LEU A 450 -33.30 20.22 5.54
C LEU A 450 -33.05 20.94 6.86
N SER A 451 -34.12 21.08 7.65
CA SER A 451 -34.10 21.58 9.03
C SER A 451 -33.26 20.68 9.94
N THR A 452 -32.89 21.16 11.13
CA THR A 452 -32.27 20.35 12.19
C THR A 452 -33.06 19.06 12.45
N MET A 453 -32.42 17.90 12.31
CA MET A 453 -33.04 16.58 12.53
C MET A 453 -32.31 15.81 13.62
N GLY A 454 -33.06 15.19 14.54
CA GLY A 454 -32.48 14.35 15.59
C GLY A 454 -31.82 13.10 15.03
N MET A 455 -30.62 12.78 15.50
CA MET A 455 -29.95 11.51 15.22
C MET A 455 -30.43 10.42 16.19
N THR A 456 -30.49 9.18 15.72
CA THR A 456 -30.79 8.00 16.54
C THR A 456 -29.57 7.60 17.37
N ILE A 457 -29.78 7.37 18.67
CA ILE A 457 -28.74 6.94 19.60
C ILE A 457 -28.46 5.44 19.41
N VAL A 458 -27.20 5.10 19.13
CA VAL A 458 -26.74 3.70 19.12
C VAL A 458 -26.01 3.38 20.43
N SER A 459 -25.22 4.32 20.93
CA SER A 459 -24.57 4.28 22.25
C SER A 459 -24.18 5.70 22.69
N GLY A 460 -23.69 5.89 23.92
CA GLY A 460 -23.24 7.20 24.42
C GLY A 460 -22.12 7.87 23.62
N THR A 461 -21.51 7.18 22.66
CA THR A 461 -20.45 7.70 21.78
C THR A 461 -20.79 7.58 20.27
N VAL A 462 -21.95 7.02 19.91
CA VAL A 462 -22.30 6.74 18.50
C VAL A 462 -23.74 7.09 18.18
N TYR A 463 -23.93 7.91 17.14
CA TYR A 463 -25.22 8.42 16.68
C TYR A 463 -25.35 8.27 15.16
N THR A 464 -26.55 7.97 14.66
CA THR A 464 -26.81 7.75 13.21
C THR A 464 -28.05 8.45 12.70
N TYR A 465 -28.04 8.88 11.44
CA TYR A 465 -29.18 9.44 10.72
C TYR A 465 -29.23 8.92 9.28
N ASP A 466 -30.39 8.45 8.82
CA ASP A 466 -30.60 7.97 7.45
C ASP A 466 -31.30 9.05 6.61
N LEU A 467 -30.59 9.57 5.60
CA LEU A 467 -31.09 10.55 4.66
C LEU A 467 -31.59 9.87 3.37
N ASN A 468 -32.85 10.04 3.03
CA ASN A 468 -33.34 9.73 1.68
C ASN A 468 -32.89 10.87 0.74
N VAL A 469 -32.07 10.54 -0.25
CA VAL A 469 -31.44 11.56 -1.11
C VAL A 469 -32.52 12.20 -2.01
N PRO A 470 -32.65 13.55 -2.02
CA PRO A 470 -33.67 14.22 -2.82
C PRO A 470 -33.33 14.23 -4.32
N VAL A 471 -34.37 14.45 -5.14
CA VAL A 471 -34.23 14.71 -6.58
C VAL A 471 -33.50 16.05 -6.83
N GLY A 472 -32.66 16.09 -7.87
CA GLY A 472 -31.90 17.29 -8.27
C GLY A 472 -30.44 17.29 -7.82
N ASN A 473 -29.59 18.10 -8.47
CA ASN A 473 -28.15 18.13 -8.20
C ASN A 473 -27.79 19.11 -7.08
N ILE A 474 -26.86 18.71 -6.23
CA ILE A 474 -26.23 19.54 -5.20
C ILE A 474 -24.72 19.39 -5.29
N ALA A 475 -24.06 20.47 -5.74
CA ALA A 475 -22.61 20.50 -5.93
C ALA A 475 -21.83 20.19 -4.64
N THR A 476 -22.30 20.68 -3.48
CA THR A 476 -21.76 20.34 -2.16
C THR A 476 -22.81 20.61 -1.09
N ALA A 477 -23.12 19.61 -0.26
CA ALA A 477 -23.93 19.73 0.95
C ALA A 477 -23.03 19.61 2.17
N THR A 478 -23.20 20.48 3.16
CA THR A 478 -22.39 20.46 4.39
C THR A 478 -23.22 19.94 5.57
N VAL A 479 -22.63 19.03 6.33
CA VAL A 479 -23.19 18.36 7.51
C VAL A 479 -22.60 19.03 8.75
N SER A 480 -23.44 19.62 9.59
CA SER A 480 -23.01 20.14 10.90
C SER A 480 -23.72 19.43 12.03
N LEU A 481 -22.99 19.13 13.10
CA LEU A 481 -23.58 18.68 14.36
C LEU A 481 -24.08 19.88 15.17
N SER A 482 -25.13 19.69 15.97
CA SER A 482 -25.60 20.67 16.95
C SER A 482 -24.55 20.97 18.04
N SER A 483 -24.87 21.86 18.98
CA SER A 483 -24.01 22.12 20.14
C SER A 483 -23.93 20.88 21.04
N VAL A 484 -22.90 20.07 20.84
CA VAL A 484 -22.62 18.86 21.63
C VAL A 484 -21.67 19.21 22.77
N TYR A 485 -21.99 18.72 23.96
CA TYR A 485 -21.16 18.85 25.16
C TYR A 485 -20.83 17.46 25.70
N ASP A 486 -19.65 17.28 26.30
CA ASP A 486 -19.37 16.07 27.07
C ASP A 486 -20.14 16.06 28.41
N THR A 487 -20.02 14.96 29.15
CA THR A 487 -20.59 14.86 30.51
C THR A 487 -19.99 15.85 31.51
N SER A 488 -18.86 16.48 31.20
CA SER A 488 -18.17 17.46 32.05
C SER A 488 -18.55 18.91 31.71
N GLY A 489 -19.29 19.12 30.61
CA GLY A 489 -19.74 20.42 30.11
C GLY A 489 -18.79 21.08 29.10
N ASN A 490 -17.78 20.39 28.59
CA ASN A 490 -16.90 20.92 27.55
C ASN A 490 -17.59 20.81 26.18
N ALA A 491 -17.63 21.92 25.43
CA ALA A 491 -18.21 21.95 24.08
C ALA A 491 -17.32 21.21 23.08
N LEU A 492 -17.91 20.61 22.04
CA LEU A 492 -17.19 19.98 20.93
C LEU A 492 -16.05 20.87 20.40
N ALA A 493 -14.83 20.32 20.37
CA ALA A 493 -13.60 21.08 20.15
C ALA A 493 -13.58 21.82 18.80
N SER A 494 -14.14 21.21 17.76
CA SER A 494 -14.24 21.76 16.41
C SER A 494 -15.29 21.01 15.59
N ALA A 495 -15.68 21.56 14.45
CA ALA A 495 -16.48 20.82 13.47
C ALA A 495 -15.75 19.51 13.07
N PRO A 496 -16.48 18.41 12.87
CA PRO A 496 -15.89 17.15 12.43
C PRO A 496 -15.24 17.30 11.05
N ALA A 497 -14.13 16.59 10.84
CA ALA A 497 -13.56 16.43 9.51
C ALA A 497 -14.50 15.60 8.61
N ASN A 498 -14.42 15.81 7.29
CA ASN A 498 -15.27 15.13 6.28
C ASN A 498 -16.75 15.36 6.52
N ASN A 499 -17.14 16.63 6.49
CA ASN A 499 -18.48 17.09 6.76
C ASN A 499 -19.24 17.46 5.48
N THR A 500 -18.83 16.96 4.32
CA THR A 500 -19.48 17.27 3.06
C THR A 500 -19.82 16.01 2.28
N PHE A 501 -20.87 16.09 1.48
CA PHE A 501 -21.20 15.12 0.44
C PHE A 501 -21.79 15.85 -0.76
N THR A 502 -21.87 15.20 -1.91
CA THR A 502 -22.45 15.76 -3.13
C THR A 502 -23.67 14.94 -3.54
N ILE A 503 -24.66 15.60 -4.13
CA ILE A 503 -25.78 14.91 -4.77
C ILE A 503 -25.64 15.12 -6.26
N ASP A 504 -25.51 14.05 -7.01
CA ASP A 504 -25.35 14.10 -8.45
C ASP A 504 -26.26 13.05 -9.09
N ASN A 505 -27.23 13.56 -9.84
CA ASN A 505 -28.21 12.80 -10.61
C ASN A 505 -27.94 12.94 -12.12
N THR A 506 -26.79 13.49 -12.51
CA THR A 506 -26.44 13.74 -13.92
C THR A 506 -25.80 12.51 -14.50
N ASN A 507 -26.32 12.00 -15.62
CA ASN A 507 -25.62 10.95 -16.35
C ASN A 507 -24.36 11.53 -17.02
N PRO A 508 -23.18 10.89 -16.91
CA PRO A 508 -22.00 11.31 -17.64
C PRO A 508 -22.18 11.24 -19.16
N GLY A 509 -21.55 12.17 -19.88
CA GLY A 509 -21.63 12.29 -21.33
C GLY A 509 -20.98 11.14 -22.10
N LEU A 510 -21.34 10.99 -23.38
CA LEU A 510 -20.82 9.95 -24.26
C LEU A 510 -19.37 10.27 -24.67
N ALA A 511 -18.44 9.37 -24.38
CA ALA A 511 -17.09 9.42 -24.91
C ALA A 511 -17.07 9.01 -26.39
N THR A 512 -16.14 9.55 -27.18
CA THR A 512 -15.84 9.03 -28.52
C THR A 512 -14.80 7.92 -28.38
N LEU A 513 -15.15 6.69 -28.78
CA LEU A 513 -14.27 5.53 -28.77
C LEU A 513 -13.50 5.46 -30.09
N ILE A 514 -12.18 5.35 -30.01
CA ILE A 514 -11.25 5.25 -31.13
C ILE A 514 -10.48 3.94 -30.99
N ILE A 515 -10.29 3.22 -32.10
CA ILE A 515 -9.38 2.08 -32.16
C ILE A 515 -8.07 2.60 -32.76
N GLU A 516 -6.96 2.41 -32.03
CA GLU A 516 -5.62 2.66 -32.54
C GLU A 516 -4.95 1.30 -32.80
N ASP A 517 -4.62 1.00 -34.06
CA ASP A 517 -3.62 -0.02 -34.36
C ASP A 517 -2.25 0.53 -33.95
N LEU A 518 -1.63 -0.12 -32.96
CA LEU A 518 -0.31 0.29 -32.48
C LEU A 518 0.83 -0.08 -33.44
N ASN A 519 0.56 -0.76 -34.56
CA ASN A 519 1.59 -1.38 -35.41
C ASN A 519 1.48 -1.14 -36.93
N SER A 520 0.68 -0.20 -37.45
CA SER A 520 0.69 0.13 -38.90
C SER A 520 0.65 1.63 -39.21
N ASP A 521 1.46 2.04 -40.20
CA ASP A 521 1.47 3.37 -40.84
C ASP A 521 0.52 3.42 -42.05
N SER A 522 -0.52 2.57 -42.07
CA SER A 522 -1.48 2.51 -43.16
C SER A 522 -2.86 2.14 -42.63
N ALA A 523 -3.86 2.85 -43.14
CA ALA A 523 -5.28 2.76 -42.78
C ALA A 523 -5.95 1.44 -43.23
N ASP A 524 -5.42 0.30 -42.76
CA ASP A 524 -5.93 -1.04 -43.07
C ASP A 524 -6.46 -1.72 -41.79
N ASP A 525 -7.68 -2.26 -41.84
CA ASP A 525 -8.52 -2.65 -40.67
C ASP A 525 -8.34 -4.13 -40.24
N ASP A 526 -7.28 -4.82 -40.69
CA ASP A 526 -7.08 -6.27 -40.50
C ASP A 526 -5.79 -6.63 -39.71
N MET A 527 -5.86 -7.57 -38.73
CA MET A 527 -4.75 -7.90 -37.81
C MET A 527 -4.32 -9.38 -37.76
N ALA A 528 -2.99 -9.64 -37.82
CA ALA A 528 -2.34 -10.94 -37.54
C ALA A 528 -2.14 -11.31 -36.05
N SER A 529 -1.92 -12.61 -35.82
CA SER A 529 -1.90 -13.39 -34.55
C SER A 529 -0.99 -12.97 -33.38
N SER A 530 -0.35 -11.80 -33.41
CA SER A 530 0.54 -11.33 -32.32
C SER A 530 0.37 -9.86 -31.93
N LYS A 531 -0.70 -9.20 -32.36
CA LYS A 531 -0.84 -7.74 -32.18
C LYS A 531 -1.79 -7.35 -31.03
N LEU A 532 -1.44 -6.25 -30.35
CA LEU A 532 -2.19 -5.64 -29.25
C LEU A 532 -3.18 -4.61 -29.81
N VAL A 533 -4.47 -4.71 -29.48
CA VAL A 533 -5.45 -3.66 -29.80
C VAL A 533 -5.48 -2.66 -28.67
N ARG A 534 -5.26 -1.37 -28.97
CA ARG A 534 -5.46 -0.30 -28.00
C ARG A 534 -6.74 0.46 -28.33
N LEU A 535 -7.68 0.36 -27.41
CA LEU A 535 -8.87 1.20 -27.41
C LEU A 535 -8.53 2.49 -26.68
N SER A 536 -8.72 3.64 -27.30
CA SER A 536 -8.54 4.96 -26.69
C SER A 536 -9.83 5.77 -26.79
N TRP A 537 -10.05 6.69 -25.86
CA TRP A 537 -11.22 7.56 -25.90
C TRP A 537 -10.93 8.91 -25.26
N ASN A 538 -11.68 9.92 -25.71
CA ASN A 538 -11.69 11.21 -25.05
C ASN A 538 -12.39 11.10 -23.69
N ALA A 539 -11.92 11.89 -22.71
CA ALA A 539 -12.58 11.95 -21.41
C ALA A 539 -14.07 12.30 -21.58
N SER A 540 -14.94 11.48 -21.00
CA SER A 540 -16.38 11.77 -20.94
C SER A 540 -16.60 13.12 -20.26
N SER A 541 -17.43 13.97 -20.86
CA SER A 541 -17.85 15.23 -20.23
C SER A 541 -18.75 14.93 -19.05
N GLU A 542 -18.43 15.47 -17.88
CA GLU A 542 -19.17 15.30 -16.64
C GLU A 542 -19.16 16.67 -15.92
N SER A 543 -20.29 17.06 -15.31
CA SER A 543 -20.49 18.39 -14.70
C SER A 543 -20.84 18.36 -13.21
N GLY A 544 -20.83 17.19 -12.59
CA GLY A 544 -21.20 16.86 -11.23
C GLY A 544 -20.04 16.18 -10.47
N SER A 545 -20.16 14.88 -10.22
CA SER A 545 -19.32 14.13 -9.29
C SER A 545 -18.00 13.60 -9.87
N GLY A 546 -17.77 13.74 -11.17
CA GLY A 546 -16.64 13.19 -11.92
C GLY A 546 -16.81 11.71 -12.28
N ILE A 547 -16.03 11.25 -13.26
CA ILE A 547 -16.05 9.85 -13.71
C ILE A 547 -15.39 8.93 -12.69
N SER A 548 -16.07 7.83 -12.34
CA SER A 548 -15.57 6.76 -11.46
C SER A 548 -14.80 5.70 -12.24
N HIS A 549 -15.40 5.13 -13.29
CA HIS A 549 -14.82 4.06 -14.11
C HIS A 549 -15.57 3.93 -15.45
N TYR A 550 -15.05 3.08 -16.33
CA TYR A 550 -15.69 2.74 -17.60
C TYR A 550 -16.03 1.25 -17.64
N LEU A 551 -17.13 0.92 -18.32
CA LEU A 551 -17.53 -0.44 -18.67
C LEU A 551 -17.26 -0.69 -20.15
N LEU A 552 -16.59 -1.81 -20.44
CA LEU A 552 -16.31 -2.29 -21.79
C LEU A 552 -17.22 -3.46 -22.16
N ARG A 553 -17.83 -3.36 -23.33
CA ARG A 553 -18.62 -4.40 -23.98
C ARG A 553 -17.93 -4.87 -25.24
N VAL A 554 -17.89 -6.18 -25.48
CA VAL A 554 -17.27 -6.76 -26.68
C VAL A 554 -18.29 -7.64 -27.38
N ARG A 555 -18.51 -7.40 -28.68
CA ARG A 555 -19.41 -8.21 -29.51
C ARG A 555 -18.65 -8.72 -30.73
N GLN A 556 -18.66 -10.04 -30.93
CA GLN A 556 -18.25 -10.65 -32.20
C GLN A 556 -19.46 -10.66 -33.13
N THR A 557 -19.27 -10.24 -34.37
CA THR A 557 -20.33 -10.22 -35.40
C THR A 557 -19.96 -11.06 -36.60
N SER A 558 -20.95 -11.72 -37.20
CA SER A 558 -20.79 -12.40 -38.48
C SER A 558 -20.62 -11.39 -39.61
N SER A 559 -20.17 -11.84 -40.79
CA SER A 559 -20.01 -11.01 -42.01
C SER A 559 -21.29 -10.29 -42.48
N ASN A 560 -22.44 -10.67 -41.94
CA ASN A 560 -23.77 -10.12 -42.16
C ASN A 560 -24.32 -9.34 -40.94
N GLY A 561 -23.47 -9.00 -39.97
CA GLY A 561 -23.77 -8.08 -38.86
C GLY A 561 -24.54 -8.69 -37.69
N THR A 562 -24.66 -10.02 -37.61
CA THR A 562 -25.39 -10.69 -36.51
C THR A 562 -24.43 -10.95 -35.35
N ILE A 563 -24.83 -10.66 -34.10
CA ILE A 563 -24.00 -10.96 -32.93
C ILE A 563 -23.88 -12.48 -32.77
N VAL A 564 -22.65 -12.99 -32.82
CA VAL A 564 -22.31 -14.42 -32.71
C VAL A 564 -21.96 -14.80 -31.27
N SER A 565 -21.21 -13.93 -30.57
CA SER A 565 -20.78 -14.12 -29.19
C SER A 565 -20.37 -12.76 -28.56
N GLY A 566 -20.18 -12.68 -27.25
CA GLY A 566 -19.67 -11.46 -26.61
C GLY A 566 -19.77 -11.40 -25.09
N LEU A 567 -19.11 -10.42 -24.49
CA LEU A 567 -19.16 -10.10 -23.07
C LEU A 567 -19.98 -8.84 -22.85
N ASP A 568 -20.87 -8.88 -21.85
CA ASP A 568 -21.84 -7.81 -21.63
C ASP A 568 -21.18 -6.55 -21.07
N ASP A 569 -20.58 -6.57 -19.88
CA ASP A 569 -19.92 -5.41 -19.28
C ASP A 569 -18.76 -5.83 -18.39
N LEU A 570 -17.54 -5.42 -18.77
CA LEU A 570 -16.32 -5.57 -17.98
C LEU A 570 -15.93 -4.20 -17.42
N ASP A 571 -15.76 -4.10 -16.09
CA ASP A 571 -15.18 -2.92 -15.48
C ASP A 571 -13.67 -2.84 -15.80
N ILE A 572 -13.29 -1.79 -16.53
CA ILE A 572 -11.91 -1.55 -16.96
C ILE A 572 -11.25 -0.40 -16.16
N GLY A 573 -11.92 0.11 -15.12
CA GLY A 573 -11.45 1.19 -14.27
C GLY A 573 -11.49 2.58 -14.93
N ASN A 574 -10.93 3.57 -14.25
CA ASN A 574 -10.82 4.96 -14.74
C ASN A 574 -9.57 5.14 -15.58
N VAL A 575 -9.63 4.69 -16.83
CA VAL A 575 -8.53 4.80 -17.79
C VAL A 575 -8.96 5.62 -19.00
N THR A 576 -7.98 6.15 -19.73
CA THR A 576 -8.21 6.83 -21.03
C THR A 576 -7.89 5.94 -22.23
N SER A 577 -7.35 4.75 -21.95
CA SER A 577 -7.16 3.69 -22.94
C SER A 577 -7.07 2.33 -22.28
N TYR A 578 -7.48 1.30 -23.00
CA TYR A 578 -7.40 -0.10 -22.58
C TYR A 578 -6.74 -0.93 -23.67
N THR A 579 -5.75 -1.75 -23.29
CA THR A 579 -5.03 -2.61 -24.25
C THR A 579 -5.50 -4.04 -24.08
N LEU A 580 -5.98 -4.63 -25.17
CA LEU A 580 -6.35 -6.04 -25.22
C LEU A 580 -5.11 -6.86 -25.57
N THR A 581 -4.69 -7.74 -24.66
CA THR A 581 -3.60 -8.70 -24.88
C THR A 581 -4.17 -10.07 -25.22
N SER A 582 -3.58 -10.76 -26.19
CA SER A 582 -3.89 -12.18 -26.46
C SER A 582 -3.70 -13.00 -25.17
N GLY A 583 -4.76 -13.63 -24.68
CA GLY A 583 -4.71 -14.52 -23.50
C GLY A 583 -5.25 -13.93 -22.18
N GLN A 584 -5.69 -12.67 -22.13
CA GLN A 584 -6.55 -12.22 -21.03
C GLN A 584 -8.00 -12.66 -21.28
N GLY A 585 -8.36 -13.83 -20.75
CA GLY A 585 -9.71 -14.36 -20.56
C GLY A 585 -10.70 -14.18 -21.72
N ASP A 586 -10.81 -15.17 -22.63
CA ASP A 586 -11.96 -15.45 -23.51
C ASP A 586 -12.60 -14.28 -24.33
N LEU A 587 -11.97 -13.11 -24.43
CA LEU A 587 -12.55 -11.94 -25.11
C LEU A 587 -12.45 -12.00 -26.64
N ILE A 588 -11.40 -12.64 -27.17
CA ILE A 588 -11.15 -12.87 -28.61
C ILE A 588 -10.74 -14.34 -28.75
N THR A 589 -11.67 -15.19 -29.16
CA THR A 589 -11.56 -16.65 -29.09
C THR A 589 -11.42 -17.33 -30.44
N SER A 590 -11.62 -16.59 -31.54
CA SER A 590 -11.50 -17.11 -32.90
C SER A 590 -11.27 -15.97 -33.90
N ASP A 591 -10.84 -16.33 -35.11
CA ASP A 591 -10.85 -15.41 -36.24
C ASP A 591 -12.28 -14.84 -36.45
N GLY A 592 -12.39 -13.57 -36.87
CA GLY A 592 -13.67 -12.90 -37.12
C GLY A 592 -13.68 -11.38 -36.89
N PHE A 593 -14.84 -10.75 -37.10
CA PHE A 593 -15.03 -9.29 -36.96
C PHE A 593 -15.60 -8.93 -35.58
N TYR A 594 -14.98 -7.96 -34.90
CA TYR A 594 -15.31 -7.55 -33.53
C TYR A 594 -15.65 -6.06 -33.43
N VAL A 595 -16.67 -5.73 -32.62
CA VAL A 595 -17.08 -4.36 -32.29
C VAL A 595 -17.01 -4.14 -30.77
N PHE A 596 -16.48 -2.99 -30.36
CA PHE A 596 -16.31 -2.61 -28.95
C PHE A 596 -17.27 -1.49 -28.57
N GLY A 597 -17.92 -1.62 -27.42
CA GLY A 597 -18.82 -0.61 -26.85
C GLY A 597 -18.30 -0.10 -25.51
N LEU A 598 -18.25 1.22 -25.33
CA LEU A 598 -17.79 1.86 -24.09
C LEU A 598 -18.94 2.66 -23.42
N ARG A 599 -19.03 2.57 -22.10
CA ARG A 599 -19.97 3.36 -21.28
C ARG A 599 -19.29 3.88 -20.02
N ALA A 600 -19.50 5.15 -19.66
CA ALA A 600 -18.93 5.75 -18.45
C ALA A 600 -19.88 5.63 -17.25
N VAL A 601 -19.28 5.52 -16.06
CA VAL A 601 -19.97 5.53 -14.75
C VAL A 601 -19.36 6.63 -13.90
N ASP A 602 -20.18 7.50 -13.29
CA ASP A 602 -19.72 8.58 -12.41
C ASP A 602 -19.55 8.11 -10.95
N ASN A 603 -19.07 9.01 -10.08
CA ASN A 603 -18.85 8.72 -8.66
C ASN A 603 -20.14 8.58 -7.84
N ALA A 604 -21.29 9.05 -8.32
CA ALA A 604 -22.60 8.79 -7.73
C ALA A 604 -23.21 7.45 -8.19
N GLY A 605 -22.65 6.85 -9.24
CA GLY A 605 -23.13 5.61 -9.87
C GLY A 605 -24.19 5.85 -10.94
N ASN A 606 -24.24 7.03 -11.56
CA ASN A 606 -24.98 7.26 -12.79
C ASN A 606 -24.18 6.74 -13.99
N MET A 607 -24.89 6.30 -15.04
CA MET A 607 -24.28 5.70 -16.22
C MET A 607 -24.64 6.51 -17.46
N SER A 608 -23.72 6.61 -18.43
CA SER A 608 -24.06 7.24 -19.72
C SER A 608 -25.27 6.55 -20.36
N ALA A 609 -26.17 7.34 -20.94
CA ALA A 609 -27.44 6.84 -21.47
C ALA A 609 -27.28 5.72 -22.52
N SER A 610 -26.19 5.76 -23.31
CA SER A 610 -25.90 4.78 -24.38
C SER A 610 -24.44 4.32 -24.34
N TYR A 611 -24.11 3.29 -25.12
CA TYR A 611 -22.72 2.91 -25.43
C TYR A 611 -22.21 3.71 -26.62
N ALA A 612 -20.93 4.07 -26.61
CA ALA A 612 -20.21 4.49 -27.79
C ALA A 612 -19.56 3.26 -28.43
N TYR A 613 -19.91 2.96 -29.69
CA TYR A 613 -19.37 1.81 -30.42
C TYR A 613 -18.24 2.21 -31.37
N SER A 614 -17.27 1.32 -31.55
CA SER A 614 -16.20 1.45 -32.55
C SER A 614 -16.66 1.03 -33.95
N ASP A 615 -15.89 1.37 -34.98
CA ASP A 615 -16.12 0.91 -36.37
C ASP A 615 -15.82 -0.59 -36.56
N GLY A 616 -14.99 -1.19 -35.70
CA GLY A 616 -14.74 -2.62 -35.62
C GLY A 616 -13.36 -3.04 -36.13
N ILE A 617 -12.99 -4.32 -36.00
CA ILE A 617 -11.70 -4.86 -36.43
C ILE A 617 -11.80 -6.34 -36.82
N THR A 618 -11.06 -6.76 -37.86
CA THR A 618 -10.94 -8.18 -38.24
C THR A 618 -9.70 -8.80 -37.61
N ILE A 619 -9.87 -9.95 -36.95
CA ILE A 619 -8.76 -10.76 -36.44
C ILE A 619 -8.59 -11.99 -37.33
N ASP A 620 -7.40 -12.19 -37.90
CA ASP A 620 -7.03 -13.37 -38.70
C ASP A 620 -5.65 -13.91 -38.28
N THR A 621 -5.65 -15.11 -37.71
CA THR A 621 -4.45 -15.75 -37.17
C THR A 621 -3.83 -16.81 -38.09
N SER A 622 -4.43 -17.07 -39.26
CA SER A 622 -4.07 -18.19 -40.13
C SER A 622 -2.98 -17.82 -41.14
N VAL A 623 -1.82 -18.50 -41.10
CA VAL A 623 -0.75 -18.31 -42.11
C VAL A 623 -1.16 -18.85 -43.50
N PRO A 624 -0.74 -18.22 -44.60
CA PRO A 624 -0.98 -18.75 -45.94
C PRO A 624 -0.18 -20.04 -46.19
N THR A 625 -0.69 -20.93 -47.04
CA THR A 625 0.03 -22.13 -47.49
C THR A 625 0.67 -21.87 -48.85
N VAL A 626 1.99 -22.02 -48.96
CA VAL A 626 2.79 -21.68 -50.16
C VAL A 626 3.43 -22.93 -50.75
N ASN A 627 3.43 -23.04 -52.08
CA ASN A 627 4.15 -24.04 -52.85
C ASN A 627 4.92 -23.36 -54.00
N ALA A 628 6.25 -23.51 -54.05
CA ALA A 628 7.11 -22.89 -55.06
C ALA A 628 7.16 -23.66 -56.40
N GLY A 629 6.41 -24.76 -56.51
CA GLY A 629 6.29 -25.60 -57.70
C GLY A 629 7.42 -26.65 -57.83
N SER A 630 7.41 -27.43 -58.91
CA SER A 630 8.33 -28.56 -59.11
C SER A 630 9.79 -28.14 -59.39
N ASP A 631 10.75 -28.94 -58.94
CA ASP A 631 12.17 -28.86 -59.33
C ASP A 631 12.40 -28.94 -60.85
N LYS A 632 13.52 -28.38 -61.33
CA LYS A 632 13.86 -28.32 -62.76
C LYS A 632 15.33 -28.61 -63.07
N THR A 633 15.59 -29.26 -64.20
CA THR A 633 16.91 -29.40 -64.85
C THR A 633 16.78 -28.93 -66.29
N THR A 634 17.54 -27.91 -66.71
CA THR A 634 17.38 -27.31 -68.04
C THR A 634 18.59 -26.47 -68.48
N ASN A 635 18.64 -26.16 -69.77
CA ASN A 635 19.60 -25.26 -70.41
C ASN A 635 18.95 -23.98 -70.96
N ALA A 636 17.65 -23.75 -70.70
CA ALA A 636 16.87 -22.65 -71.25
C ALA A 636 15.88 -22.05 -70.24
N ILE A 637 15.43 -20.82 -70.51
CA ILE A 637 14.45 -20.10 -69.68
C ILE A 637 13.13 -20.88 -69.64
N PHE A 638 12.49 -20.94 -68.47
CA PHE A 638 11.20 -21.61 -68.26
C PHE A 638 10.28 -20.76 -67.37
N THR A 639 8.98 -21.06 -67.40
CA THR A 639 7.99 -20.52 -66.46
C THR A 639 7.82 -21.49 -65.29
N GLN A 640 7.92 -20.98 -64.07
CA GLN A 640 7.62 -21.69 -62.83
C GLN A 640 6.17 -21.41 -62.42
N ASP A 641 5.44 -22.48 -62.16
CA ASP A 641 4.03 -22.51 -61.77
C ASP A 641 3.96 -22.77 -60.26
N ALA A 642 3.58 -21.76 -59.49
CA ALA A 642 3.49 -21.80 -58.03
C ALA A 642 2.03 -21.81 -57.58
N THR A 643 1.78 -22.08 -56.30
CA THR A 643 0.41 -22.06 -55.78
C THR A 643 0.35 -21.54 -54.35
N VAL A 644 -0.58 -20.63 -54.08
CA VAL A 644 -0.91 -20.12 -52.74
C VAL A 644 -2.37 -20.38 -52.40
N ASN A 645 -2.61 -20.98 -51.23
CA ASN A 645 -3.96 -21.24 -50.71
C ASN A 645 -4.10 -20.78 -49.25
N GLY A 646 -5.34 -20.58 -48.79
CA GLY A 646 -5.66 -20.45 -47.37
C GLY A 646 -5.38 -19.08 -46.72
N ALA A 647 -5.13 -18.02 -47.50
CA ALA A 647 -5.08 -16.66 -46.98
C ALA A 647 -6.50 -16.15 -46.69
N VAL A 648 -6.97 -16.25 -45.45
CA VAL A 648 -8.35 -15.89 -45.06
C VAL A 648 -8.60 -14.39 -45.25
N ALA A 649 -7.63 -13.54 -44.91
CA ALA A 649 -7.66 -12.10 -45.21
C ALA A 649 -7.30 -11.73 -46.65
N GLY A 650 -6.92 -12.69 -47.51
CA GLY A 650 -6.38 -12.43 -48.85
C GLY A 650 -4.87 -12.17 -48.87
N VAL A 651 -4.22 -12.25 -50.03
CA VAL A 651 -2.75 -12.12 -50.17
C VAL A 651 -2.34 -10.66 -50.35
N ALA A 652 -1.41 -10.19 -49.52
CA ALA A 652 -0.83 -8.85 -49.60
C ALA A 652 0.36 -8.78 -50.57
N SER A 653 1.27 -9.78 -50.56
CA SER A 653 2.46 -9.75 -51.41
C SER A 653 3.08 -11.12 -51.71
N TYR A 654 3.80 -11.20 -52.84
CA TYR A 654 4.65 -12.31 -53.25
C TYR A 654 6.11 -11.83 -53.41
N GLN A 655 7.10 -12.68 -53.12
CA GLN A 655 8.51 -12.37 -53.33
C GLN A 655 9.35 -13.61 -53.65
N TRP A 656 9.86 -13.69 -54.89
CA TRP A 656 10.84 -14.66 -55.34
C TRP A 656 12.28 -14.22 -55.04
N SER A 657 13.13 -15.16 -54.63
CA SER A 657 14.53 -14.89 -54.33
C SER A 657 15.44 -16.11 -54.51
N LYS A 658 16.68 -15.89 -54.92
CA LYS A 658 17.73 -16.92 -54.92
C LYS A 658 18.27 -17.08 -53.49
N GLN A 659 18.31 -18.31 -53.00
CA GLN A 659 18.93 -18.66 -51.71
C GLN A 659 20.40 -19.07 -51.90
N THR A 660 20.67 -20.00 -52.82
CA THR A 660 22.02 -20.56 -53.05
C THR A 660 22.30 -20.78 -54.54
N GLY A 661 23.56 -21.02 -54.90
CA GLY A 661 24.02 -21.34 -56.25
C GLY A 661 25.14 -20.43 -56.77
N PRO A 662 25.88 -20.82 -57.82
CA PRO A 662 27.10 -20.14 -58.24
C PRO A 662 26.87 -18.82 -59.01
N GLY A 663 25.82 -18.73 -59.84
CA GLY A 663 25.53 -17.56 -60.69
C GLY A 663 24.37 -16.68 -60.21
N THR A 664 23.90 -15.79 -61.07
CA THR A 664 22.72 -14.92 -60.82
C THR A 664 21.47 -15.55 -61.42
N ILE A 665 20.38 -15.57 -60.65
CA ILE A 665 19.03 -15.91 -61.14
C ILE A 665 18.33 -14.63 -61.57
N THR A 666 17.72 -14.64 -62.75
CA THR A 666 16.86 -13.57 -63.25
C THR A 666 15.41 -14.05 -63.25
N PHE A 667 14.54 -13.32 -62.54
CA PHE A 667 13.10 -13.54 -62.49
C PHE A 667 12.39 -12.59 -63.47
N GLY A 668 11.34 -13.05 -64.15
CA GLY A 668 10.51 -12.19 -65.00
C GLY A 668 9.78 -11.10 -64.20
N SER A 669 9.08 -11.52 -63.15
CA SER A 669 8.59 -10.66 -62.07
C SER A 669 8.83 -11.35 -60.74
N SER A 670 9.59 -10.72 -59.84
CA SER A 670 9.83 -11.32 -58.53
C SER A 670 8.63 -11.19 -57.59
N THR A 671 7.60 -10.43 -57.94
CA THR A 671 6.45 -10.14 -57.07
C THR A 671 5.13 -10.67 -57.62
N ALA A 672 5.19 -11.58 -58.59
CA ALA A 672 4.04 -12.34 -59.06
C ALA A 672 4.09 -13.77 -58.47
N GLU A 673 2.93 -14.42 -58.38
CA GLU A 673 2.83 -15.83 -57.98
C GLU A 673 3.66 -16.70 -58.94
N ASP A 674 3.34 -16.64 -60.24
CA ASP A 674 4.11 -17.31 -61.30
C ASP A 674 5.18 -16.39 -61.90
N THR A 675 6.34 -16.96 -62.23
CA THR A 675 7.44 -16.18 -62.79
C THR A 675 8.28 -16.99 -63.77
N THR A 676 8.98 -16.33 -64.68
CA THR A 676 10.00 -16.96 -65.52
C THR A 676 11.35 -16.94 -64.82
N ILE A 677 12.14 -18.01 -64.98
CA ILE A 677 13.44 -18.19 -64.30
C ILE A 677 14.54 -18.49 -65.34
N SER A 678 15.68 -17.83 -65.19
CA SER A 678 16.91 -18.11 -65.95
C SER A 678 18.16 -17.91 -65.10
N ALA A 679 19.26 -18.56 -65.46
CA ALA A 679 20.56 -18.38 -64.81
C ALA A 679 21.65 -18.00 -65.82
N ASN A 680 22.68 -17.30 -65.37
CA ASN A 680 23.81 -16.89 -66.22
C ASN A 680 25.04 -17.83 -66.11
N GLN A 681 24.97 -18.86 -65.28
CA GLN A 681 26.08 -19.79 -65.04
C GLN A 681 25.54 -21.18 -64.73
N ASP A 682 26.24 -22.19 -65.23
CA ASP A 682 25.97 -23.59 -64.92
C ASP A 682 26.12 -23.88 -63.42
N GLY A 683 25.18 -24.64 -62.86
CA GLY A 683 25.21 -25.11 -61.48
C GLY A 683 23.84 -25.44 -60.89
N THR A 684 23.85 -25.83 -59.62
CA THR A 684 22.63 -26.11 -58.84
C THR A 684 22.26 -24.90 -57.97
N TYR A 685 20.98 -24.54 -57.95
CA TYR A 685 20.41 -23.39 -57.24
C TYR A 685 19.24 -23.81 -56.36
N THR A 686 19.07 -23.14 -55.23
CA THR A 686 17.84 -23.16 -54.42
C THR A 686 17.16 -21.80 -54.53
N ILE A 687 15.87 -21.80 -54.86
CA ILE A 687 15.06 -20.60 -55.10
C ILE A 687 13.84 -20.64 -54.16
N ARG A 688 13.47 -19.51 -53.55
CA ARG A 688 12.36 -19.39 -52.59
C ARG A 688 11.28 -18.44 -53.08
N LEU A 689 10.01 -18.81 -52.85
CA LEU A 689 8.85 -17.91 -52.87
C LEU A 689 8.39 -17.62 -51.44
N THR A 690 8.30 -16.35 -51.06
CA THR A 690 7.74 -15.88 -49.78
C THR A 690 6.43 -15.13 -50.03
N VAL A 691 5.43 -15.35 -49.18
CA VAL A 691 4.09 -14.78 -49.31
C VAL A 691 3.63 -14.20 -47.98
N VAL A 692 3.00 -13.02 -48.03
CA VAL A 692 2.40 -12.34 -46.87
C VAL A 692 0.91 -12.11 -47.16
N ASP A 693 0.02 -12.41 -46.21
CA ASP A 693 -1.42 -12.10 -46.30
C ASP A 693 -1.74 -10.66 -45.81
N ASN A 694 -2.99 -10.21 -45.99
CA ASN A 694 -3.42 -8.86 -45.58
C ASN A 694 -3.44 -8.66 -44.06
N ALA A 695 -3.56 -9.73 -43.28
CA ALA A 695 -3.40 -9.66 -41.83
C ALA A 695 -1.92 -9.49 -41.41
N GLY A 696 -0.98 -9.84 -42.29
CA GLY A 696 0.46 -9.76 -42.10
C GLY A 696 1.14 -11.10 -41.76
N ASN A 697 0.42 -12.23 -41.84
CA ASN A 697 1.01 -13.56 -41.63
C ASN A 697 1.89 -13.94 -42.84
N THR A 698 3.05 -14.57 -42.59
CA THR A 698 4.07 -14.87 -43.62
C THR A 698 4.36 -16.38 -43.71
N ALA A 699 4.48 -16.91 -44.93
CA ALA A 699 4.94 -18.28 -45.21
C ALA A 699 5.82 -18.35 -46.47
N PHE A 700 6.55 -19.45 -46.67
CA PHE A 700 7.44 -19.64 -47.82
C PHE A 700 7.60 -21.11 -48.23
N ASP A 701 8.05 -21.34 -49.46
CA ASP A 701 8.50 -22.65 -49.98
C ASP A 701 9.69 -22.49 -50.96
N GLU A 702 10.42 -23.59 -51.24
CA GLU A 702 11.65 -23.60 -52.05
C GLU A 702 11.66 -24.66 -53.16
N MET A 703 12.30 -24.36 -54.29
CA MET A 703 12.56 -25.29 -55.40
C MET A 703 14.06 -25.41 -55.73
N SER A 704 14.45 -26.55 -56.30
CA SER A 704 15.78 -26.83 -56.83
C SER A 704 15.85 -26.65 -58.36
N LEU A 705 16.89 -25.98 -58.83
CA LEU A 705 17.18 -25.78 -60.26
C LEU A 705 18.60 -26.24 -60.59
N ILE A 706 18.77 -27.16 -61.54
CA ILE A 706 20.03 -27.47 -62.20
C ILE A 706 20.05 -26.76 -63.56
N TRP A 707 20.86 -25.71 -63.68
CA TRP A 707 21.10 -25.02 -64.94
C TRP A 707 22.38 -25.55 -65.56
N ASP A 708 22.33 -26.11 -66.76
CA ASP A 708 23.50 -26.73 -67.40
C ASP A 708 23.49 -26.47 -68.89
N THR A 709 24.46 -25.74 -69.41
CA THR A 709 24.62 -25.40 -70.83
C THR A 709 25.81 -26.11 -71.47
N THR A 710 26.55 -26.91 -70.68
CA THR A 710 27.74 -27.61 -71.13
C THR A 710 27.34 -28.89 -71.86
N LYS A 711 27.95 -29.14 -73.03
CA LYS A 711 27.67 -30.35 -73.80
C LYS A 711 28.35 -31.58 -73.18
N PRO A 712 27.73 -32.76 -73.24
CA PRO A 712 28.37 -34.01 -72.84
C PRO A 712 29.52 -34.40 -73.79
N ALA A 713 30.25 -35.47 -73.45
CA ALA A 713 31.29 -36.07 -74.30
C ALA A 713 31.09 -37.60 -74.45
N SER A 714 31.36 -38.19 -75.61
CA SER A 714 31.43 -39.65 -75.82
C SER A 714 32.60 -40.14 -76.68
N THR A 715 32.99 -41.39 -76.47
CA THR A 715 34.09 -42.06 -77.19
C THR A 715 33.69 -43.48 -77.59
N VAL A 716 34.16 -43.93 -78.76
CA VAL A 716 34.03 -45.32 -79.23
C VAL A 716 35.33 -46.06 -78.93
N THR A 717 35.27 -47.21 -78.25
CA THR A 717 36.45 -48.00 -77.87
C THR A 717 36.73 -49.19 -78.77
N THR A 718 35.75 -49.63 -79.58
CA THR A 718 35.94 -50.73 -80.52
C THR A 718 36.76 -50.30 -81.74
N SER A 719 37.84 -51.02 -82.04
CA SER A 719 38.74 -50.79 -83.19
C SER A 719 39.51 -52.07 -83.53
N GLY A 720 39.81 -52.33 -84.82
CA GLY A 720 40.64 -53.47 -85.24
C GLY A 720 40.20 -54.13 -86.55
N ILE A 721 40.82 -55.25 -86.89
CA ILE A 721 40.44 -56.12 -88.02
C ILE A 721 39.73 -57.35 -87.44
N TYR A 722 38.57 -57.69 -88.01
CA TYR A 722 37.73 -58.78 -87.51
C TYR A 722 37.19 -59.63 -88.66
N GLY A 723 37.12 -60.93 -88.42
CA GLY A 723 36.42 -61.91 -89.24
C GLY A 723 35.29 -62.59 -88.46
N PRO A 724 34.57 -63.53 -89.09
CA PRO A 724 33.43 -64.24 -88.49
C PRO A 724 33.69 -64.86 -87.11
N ASN A 725 34.94 -65.29 -86.84
CA ASN A 725 35.32 -66.00 -85.62
C ASN A 725 35.97 -65.11 -84.55
N THR A 726 36.30 -63.85 -84.87
CA THR A 726 37.01 -62.93 -83.96
C THR A 726 36.13 -61.76 -83.48
N TRP A 727 34.92 -61.59 -84.04
CA TRP A 727 34.01 -60.50 -83.68
C TRP A 727 33.21 -60.75 -82.39
N GLY A 728 33.22 -59.78 -81.48
CA GLY A 728 32.56 -59.85 -80.16
C GLY A 728 31.06 -59.51 -80.12
N GLY A 729 30.41 -59.26 -81.27
CA GLY A 729 28.96 -59.08 -81.37
C GLY A 729 28.39 -57.70 -81.05
N SER A 730 29.23 -56.72 -80.70
CA SER A 730 28.80 -55.33 -80.48
C SER A 730 29.95 -54.33 -80.64
N VAL A 731 29.58 -53.07 -80.86
CA VAL A 731 30.49 -51.93 -80.65
C VAL A 731 30.24 -51.35 -79.27
N ALA A 732 31.27 -50.82 -78.63
CA ALA A 732 31.21 -50.30 -77.27
C ALA A 732 31.93 -48.95 -77.16
N GLY A 733 31.62 -48.22 -76.08
CA GLY A 733 32.26 -46.97 -75.75
C GLY A 733 31.84 -46.41 -74.40
N SER A 734 32.18 -45.13 -74.15
CA SER A 734 31.83 -44.42 -72.92
C SER A 734 31.28 -43.02 -73.19
N ALA A 735 30.54 -42.45 -72.24
CA ALA A 735 30.11 -41.06 -72.25
C ALA A 735 30.15 -40.44 -70.85
N SER A 736 30.33 -39.13 -70.77
CA SER A 736 30.46 -38.39 -69.52
C SER A 736 29.88 -36.99 -69.63
N ASP A 737 29.26 -36.54 -68.54
CA ASP A 737 28.84 -35.16 -68.32
C ASP A 737 29.12 -34.78 -66.87
N THR A 738 29.42 -33.50 -66.61
CA THR A 738 29.90 -33.03 -65.30
C THR A 738 28.81 -32.48 -64.39
N LEU A 739 27.60 -32.21 -64.86
CA LEU A 739 26.56 -31.54 -64.07
C LEU A 739 25.20 -32.23 -64.15
N SER A 740 24.54 -32.21 -65.31
CA SER A 740 23.20 -32.79 -65.46
C SER A 740 23.23 -34.32 -65.64
N GLY A 741 24.35 -34.90 -66.05
CA GLY A 741 24.51 -36.32 -66.33
C GLY A 741 23.95 -36.72 -67.70
N ILE A 742 24.27 -37.94 -68.17
CA ILE A 742 23.92 -38.38 -69.52
C ILE A 742 22.50 -38.94 -69.60
N ALA A 743 21.67 -38.37 -70.48
CA ALA A 743 20.33 -38.87 -70.79
C ALA A 743 20.35 -40.02 -71.80
N SER A 744 21.14 -39.92 -72.88
CA SER A 744 21.21 -40.95 -73.93
C SER A 744 22.48 -40.88 -74.79
N VAL A 745 22.84 -41.98 -75.45
CA VAL A 745 23.90 -42.04 -76.47
C VAL A 745 23.34 -42.66 -77.76
N ASN A 746 23.47 -41.97 -78.88
CA ASN A 746 23.12 -42.46 -80.21
C ASN A 746 24.38 -42.91 -80.96
N VAL A 747 24.34 -44.07 -81.62
CA VAL A 747 25.47 -44.69 -82.31
C VAL A 747 25.11 -44.96 -83.77
N LYS A 748 25.93 -44.49 -84.70
CA LYS A 748 25.86 -44.80 -86.13
C LYS A 748 26.99 -45.74 -86.51
N ILE A 749 26.66 -46.92 -87.00
CA ILE A 749 27.63 -47.85 -87.59
C ILE A 749 27.43 -47.78 -89.11
N ILE A 750 28.47 -47.37 -89.83
CA ILE A 750 28.42 -47.03 -91.25
C ILE A 750 29.25 -48.07 -92.03
N ASN A 751 28.65 -48.74 -93.01
CA ASN A 751 29.33 -49.74 -93.83
C ASN A 751 30.24 -49.10 -94.91
N PRO A 752 31.07 -49.89 -95.63
CA PRO A 752 31.94 -49.37 -96.69
C PRO A 752 31.22 -48.64 -97.83
N SER A 753 29.92 -48.93 -98.02
CA SER A 753 29.06 -48.28 -99.03
C SER A 753 28.45 -46.96 -98.55
N GLY A 754 28.60 -46.61 -97.26
CA GLY A 754 28.06 -45.38 -96.65
C GLY A 754 26.66 -45.54 -96.01
N ASP A 755 26.09 -46.73 -95.99
CA ASP A 755 24.80 -47.01 -95.34
C ASP A 755 24.96 -47.15 -93.82
N VAL A 756 23.93 -46.77 -93.08
CA VAL A 756 23.94 -46.75 -91.60
C VAL A 756 23.10 -47.89 -91.04
N PHE A 757 23.61 -48.58 -90.04
CA PHE A 757 22.89 -49.62 -89.31
C PHE A 757 21.73 -49.03 -88.50
N ASN A 758 20.52 -49.52 -88.74
CA ASN A 758 19.31 -49.09 -88.03
C ASN A 758 18.91 -49.99 -86.85
N GLY A 759 19.79 -50.93 -86.46
CA GLY A 759 19.52 -51.95 -85.43
C GLY A 759 19.19 -53.33 -86.01
N THR A 760 18.83 -53.39 -87.29
CA THR A 760 18.51 -54.66 -87.97
C THR A 760 19.29 -54.83 -89.27
N THR A 761 19.34 -53.81 -90.11
CA THR A 761 19.98 -53.81 -91.44
C THR A 761 20.71 -52.49 -91.72
N PHE A 762 21.52 -52.46 -92.77
CA PHE A 762 22.14 -51.23 -93.29
C PHE A 762 21.20 -50.54 -94.27
N VAL A 763 20.96 -49.24 -94.07
CA VAL A 763 20.08 -48.41 -94.91
C VAL A 763 20.72 -47.06 -95.25
N PRO A 764 20.42 -46.47 -96.42
CA PRO A 764 20.90 -45.14 -96.77
C PRO A 764 20.41 -44.08 -95.77
N SER A 765 21.29 -43.18 -95.34
CA SER A 765 20.97 -42.03 -94.47
C SER A 765 20.29 -42.37 -93.13
N GLY A 766 20.55 -43.54 -92.54
CA GLY A 766 19.96 -43.94 -91.26
C GLY A 766 20.33 -43.03 -90.08
N ALA A 767 19.40 -42.91 -89.11
CA ALA A 767 19.56 -42.07 -87.92
C ALA A 767 20.52 -42.66 -86.86
N GLY A 768 20.95 -43.91 -87.01
CA GLY A 768 21.66 -44.66 -85.98
C GLY A 768 20.70 -45.27 -84.96
N VAL A 769 21.26 -45.90 -83.93
CA VAL A 769 20.53 -46.56 -82.86
C VAL A 769 20.87 -45.93 -81.51
N THR A 770 19.91 -45.89 -80.60
CA THR A 770 20.22 -45.57 -79.20
C THR A 770 20.96 -46.75 -78.58
N ALA A 771 22.13 -46.48 -78.00
CA ALA A 771 22.93 -47.49 -77.33
C ALA A 771 22.26 -47.98 -76.04
N SER A 772 22.60 -49.19 -75.63
CA SER A 772 22.26 -49.70 -74.29
C SER A 772 23.30 -49.18 -73.29
N GLY A 773 22.84 -48.51 -72.24
CA GLY A 773 23.68 -47.80 -71.27
C GLY A 773 23.99 -46.36 -71.68
N THR A 774 24.35 -45.52 -70.70
CA THR A 774 24.66 -44.10 -70.91
C THR A 774 26.15 -43.82 -70.72
N THR A 775 26.70 -44.06 -69.53
CA THR A 775 28.12 -43.80 -69.22
C THR A 775 29.07 -44.84 -69.78
N SER A 776 28.68 -46.12 -69.72
CA SER A 776 29.30 -47.23 -70.46
C SER A 776 28.23 -47.78 -71.39
N TRP A 777 28.44 -47.62 -72.70
CA TRP A 777 27.40 -47.90 -73.67
C TRP A 777 27.82 -48.96 -74.67
N THR A 778 26.85 -49.70 -75.20
CA THR A 778 27.05 -50.73 -76.23
C THR A 778 25.98 -50.64 -77.31
N SER A 779 26.34 -50.97 -78.55
CA SER A 779 25.41 -51.13 -79.68
C SER A 779 25.66 -52.48 -80.34
N ALA A 780 24.67 -53.37 -80.24
CA ALA A 780 24.77 -54.73 -80.76
C ALA A 780 24.80 -54.75 -82.29
N ILE A 781 25.71 -55.54 -82.87
CA ILE A 781 25.74 -55.86 -84.30
C ILE A 781 26.42 -57.22 -84.49
N THR A 782 25.74 -58.15 -85.14
CA THR A 782 26.23 -59.52 -85.32
C THR A 782 27.21 -59.65 -86.48
N SER A 783 28.02 -60.73 -86.49
CA SER A 783 28.91 -61.06 -87.61
C SER A 783 28.16 -61.24 -88.93
N ALA A 784 26.95 -61.80 -88.89
CA ALA A 784 26.09 -61.93 -90.07
C ALA A 784 25.64 -60.57 -90.62
N GLN A 785 25.38 -59.59 -89.75
CA GLN A 785 25.02 -58.24 -90.15
C GLN A 785 26.22 -57.48 -90.72
N LEU A 786 27.42 -57.63 -90.13
CA LEU A 786 28.65 -57.09 -90.72
C LEU A 786 28.95 -57.73 -92.08
N ALA A 787 28.79 -59.05 -92.22
CA ALA A 787 28.94 -59.70 -93.53
C ALA A 787 27.94 -59.16 -94.57
N ALA A 788 26.68 -58.93 -94.17
CA ALA A 788 25.65 -58.35 -95.05
C ALA A 788 25.95 -56.89 -95.46
N GLY A 789 26.73 -56.14 -94.66
CA GLY A 789 27.14 -54.78 -94.98
C GLY A 789 28.32 -54.69 -95.96
N GLY A 790 28.99 -55.82 -96.26
CA GLY A 790 30.10 -55.91 -97.19
C GLY A 790 31.49 -55.94 -96.53
N GLN A 791 32.49 -56.33 -97.33
CA GLN A 791 33.90 -56.39 -96.94
C GLN A 791 34.53 -54.99 -96.85
N GLY A 792 35.40 -54.76 -95.87
CA GLY A 792 36.19 -53.53 -95.76
C GLY A 792 35.93 -52.71 -94.49
N VAL A 793 36.21 -51.41 -94.55
CA VAL A 793 36.23 -50.51 -93.39
C VAL A 793 34.83 -49.99 -93.04
N TYR A 794 34.43 -50.17 -91.79
CA TYR A 794 33.23 -49.58 -91.18
C TYR A 794 33.61 -48.38 -90.31
N THR A 795 32.82 -47.32 -90.39
CA THR A 795 32.97 -46.12 -89.53
C THR A 795 31.92 -46.13 -88.44
N ILE A 796 32.31 -45.93 -87.19
CA ILE A 796 31.42 -45.91 -86.03
C ILE A 796 31.43 -44.50 -85.45
N GLN A 797 30.25 -43.89 -85.29
CA GLN A 797 30.08 -42.57 -84.69
C GLN A 797 29.20 -42.65 -83.46
N SER A 798 29.57 -42.00 -82.35
CA SER A 798 28.77 -41.90 -81.11
C SER A 798 28.40 -40.45 -80.80
N ARG A 799 27.19 -40.21 -80.27
CA ARG A 799 26.67 -38.88 -79.91
C ARG A 799 25.79 -38.92 -78.65
N ALA A 800 26.26 -38.34 -77.55
CA ALA A 800 25.57 -38.21 -76.28
C ALA A 800 24.68 -36.95 -76.17
N THR A 801 23.58 -37.08 -75.41
CA THR A 801 22.71 -36.00 -74.94
C THR A 801 22.62 -36.07 -73.42
N ASP A 802 22.72 -34.95 -72.72
CA ASP A 802 22.60 -34.87 -71.25
C ASP A 802 21.16 -34.64 -70.76
N ASN A 803 20.94 -34.58 -69.44
CA ASN A 803 19.60 -34.40 -68.84
C ASN A 803 19.09 -32.94 -68.90
N ALA A 804 19.96 -31.96 -69.16
CA ALA A 804 19.56 -30.57 -69.40
C ALA A 804 19.18 -30.31 -70.88
N GLY A 805 19.45 -31.27 -71.75
CA GLY A 805 19.11 -31.25 -73.17
C GLY A 805 20.26 -30.81 -74.08
N ASN A 806 21.49 -30.68 -73.59
CA ASN A 806 22.64 -30.38 -74.44
C ASN A 806 23.09 -31.63 -75.19
N THR A 807 23.47 -31.45 -76.47
CA THR A 807 23.94 -32.56 -77.31
C THR A 807 25.31 -32.28 -77.89
N GLU A 808 26.18 -33.28 -77.84
CA GLU A 808 27.56 -33.18 -78.31
C GLU A 808 27.73 -33.25 -79.84
N SER A 809 28.98 -33.08 -80.27
CA SER A 809 29.48 -33.46 -81.59
C SER A 809 29.96 -34.93 -81.58
N THR A 810 29.86 -35.62 -82.71
CA THR A 810 30.10 -37.07 -82.77
C THR A 810 31.56 -37.49 -82.53
N GLY A 811 31.82 -38.44 -81.62
CA GLY A 811 33.08 -39.20 -81.55
C GLY A 811 33.14 -40.26 -82.66
N THR A 812 34.32 -40.59 -83.21
CA THR A 812 34.47 -41.52 -84.36
C THR A 812 35.56 -42.56 -84.16
N SER A 813 35.33 -43.80 -84.60
CA SER A 813 36.32 -44.91 -84.70
C SER A 813 36.05 -45.76 -85.96
N THR A 814 36.96 -46.69 -86.29
CA THR A 814 36.80 -47.60 -87.44
C THR A 814 37.14 -49.05 -87.10
N ILE A 815 36.46 -49.99 -87.74
CA ILE A 815 36.82 -51.42 -87.77
C ILE A 815 36.96 -51.89 -89.23
N THR A 816 37.74 -52.93 -89.49
CA THR A 816 37.81 -53.57 -90.81
C THR A 816 37.19 -54.96 -90.71
N TRP A 817 36.16 -55.22 -91.52
CA TRP A 817 35.54 -56.53 -91.65
C TRP A 817 36.20 -57.31 -92.79
N ASP A 818 36.73 -58.49 -92.47
CA ASP A 818 37.32 -59.39 -93.44
C ASP A 818 36.91 -60.84 -93.19
N SER A 819 35.99 -61.36 -94.03
CA SER A 819 35.61 -62.77 -94.04
C SER A 819 36.20 -63.59 -95.19
N ILE A 820 37.17 -63.07 -95.97
CA ILE A 820 37.77 -63.87 -97.05
C ILE A 820 38.76 -64.85 -96.45
N VAL A 821 38.57 -66.15 -96.73
CA VAL A 821 39.55 -67.15 -96.30
C VAL A 821 40.82 -67.06 -97.18
N PRO A 822 42.02 -67.29 -96.61
CA PRO A 822 43.26 -67.27 -97.38
C PRO A 822 43.25 -68.33 -98.48
N ASN A 823 44.00 -68.12 -99.57
CA ASN A 823 44.09 -69.14 -100.62
C ASN A 823 44.60 -70.50 -100.07
N THR A 824 44.09 -71.61 -100.62
CA THR A 824 44.46 -72.94 -100.11
C THR A 824 45.97 -73.14 -100.22
N PRO A 825 46.67 -73.45 -99.11
CA PRO A 825 48.10 -73.68 -99.18
C PRO A 825 48.40 -74.92 -100.03
N VAL A 826 49.45 -74.86 -100.83
CA VAL A 826 49.91 -75.97 -101.69
C VAL A 826 51.25 -76.45 -101.19
N ILE A 827 51.44 -77.76 -101.12
CA ILE A 827 52.74 -78.40 -100.91
C ILE A 827 53.35 -78.66 -102.29
N ASN A 828 54.58 -78.20 -102.55
CA ASN A 828 55.32 -78.56 -103.76
C ASN A 828 55.74 -80.04 -103.73
N SER A 829 56.36 -80.54 -104.81
CA SER A 829 56.82 -81.93 -104.86
C SER A 829 57.73 -82.28 -103.68
N VAL A 830 57.36 -83.31 -102.94
CA VAL A 830 58.18 -83.94 -101.90
C VAL A 830 58.76 -85.25 -102.43
N THR A 831 59.91 -85.65 -101.92
CA THR A 831 60.61 -86.89 -102.31
C THR A 831 60.00 -88.08 -101.55
N SER A 832 59.62 -89.15 -102.27
CA SER A 832 59.11 -90.41 -101.70
C SER A 832 59.29 -91.60 -102.68
N PRO A 833 59.74 -92.79 -102.24
CA PRO A 833 60.21 -93.06 -100.88
C PRO A 833 61.53 -92.30 -100.58
N VAL A 834 61.72 -91.90 -99.32
CA VAL A 834 62.91 -91.18 -98.85
C VAL A 834 63.57 -91.96 -97.72
N ASN A 835 64.90 -91.97 -97.67
CA ASN A 835 65.67 -92.57 -96.57
C ASN A 835 66.31 -91.44 -95.73
N SER A 836 65.47 -90.70 -95.00
CA SER A 836 65.87 -89.61 -94.10
C SER A 836 64.80 -89.32 -93.06
N ALA A 837 65.21 -88.91 -91.85
CA ALA A 837 64.31 -88.60 -90.72
C ALA A 837 63.63 -87.21 -90.80
N SER A 838 63.92 -86.42 -91.82
CA SER A 838 63.27 -85.11 -92.03
C SER A 838 63.29 -84.70 -93.50
N GLN A 839 62.40 -83.79 -93.87
CA GLN A 839 62.36 -83.21 -95.20
C GLN A 839 61.90 -81.76 -95.15
N THR A 840 62.56 -80.89 -95.91
CA THR A 840 62.07 -79.53 -96.11
C THR A 840 60.86 -79.54 -97.02
N VAL A 841 59.72 -79.08 -96.48
CA VAL A 841 58.47 -78.92 -97.23
C VAL A 841 58.38 -77.48 -97.67
N THR A 842 58.43 -77.28 -98.98
CA THR A 842 58.21 -75.97 -99.61
C THR A 842 56.84 -75.93 -100.25
N GLY A 843 56.28 -74.74 -100.37
CA GLY A 843 54.96 -74.56 -100.96
C GLY A 843 54.54 -73.11 -101.07
N THR A 844 53.29 -72.89 -101.45
CA THR A 844 52.69 -71.56 -101.59
C THR A 844 51.49 -71.40 -100.66
N ALA A 845 51.31 -70.21 -100.09
CA ALA A 845 50.12 -69.80 -99.33
C ALA A 845 50.00 -68.27 -99.38
N GLU A 846 48.90 -67.70 -98.92
CA GLU A 846 48.64 -66.26 -99.03
C GLU A 846 49.74 -65.45 -98.31
N SER A 847 50.26 -64.42 -98.95
CA SER A 847 51.34 -63.63 -98.38
C SER A 847 50.91 -62.97 -97.06
N GLY A 848 51.70 -63.14 -96.01
CA GLY A 848 51.38 -62.66 -94.66
C GLY A 848 50.51 -63.61 -93.84
N SER A 849 49.96 -64.67 -94.44
CA SER A 849 49.27 -65.72 -93.68
C SER A 849 50.24 -66.56 -92.86
N THR A 850 49.79 -67.00 -91.69
CA THR A 850 50.50 -67.97 -90.86
C THR A 850 50.23 -69.37 -91.40
N VAL A 851 51.29 -70.12 -91.71
CA VAL A 851 51.27 -71.46 -92.30
C VAL A 851 51.65 -72.48 -91.23
N ASN A 852 50.79 -73.46 -90.98
CA ASN A 852 50.98 -74.55 -90.01
C ASN A 852 50.99 -75.91 -90.74
N ILE A 853 52.02 -76.72 -90.59
CA ILE A 853 52.14 -78.08 -91.15
C ILE A 853 51.99 -79.13 -90.05
N THR A 854 51.16 -80.15 -90.30
CA THR A 854 50.91 -81.29 -89.40
C THR A 854 51.07 -82.62 -90.14
N GLY A 855 51.14 -83.75 -89.42
CA GLY A 855 51.20 -85.09 -90.02
C GLY A 855 52.59 -85.72 -90.18
N GLY A 856 53.64 -84.98 -89.79
CA GLY A 856 54.97 -85.54 -89.49
C GLY A 856 55.07 -85.97 -88.02
N SER A 857 56.28 -86.23 -87.54
CA SER A 857 56.51 -86.61 -86.12
C SER A 857 56.18 -85.48 -85.14
N ALA A 858 56.22 -84.21 -85.57
CA ALA A 858 55.77 -83.04 -84.82
C ALA A 858 55.19 -81.98 -85.76
N PRO A 859 54.24 -81.14 -85.30
CA PRO A 859 53.75 -80.01 -86.09
C PRO A 859 54.83 -78.94 -86.25
N ALA A 860 54.81 -78.23 -87.37
CA ALA A 860 55.72 -77.13 -87.68
C ALA A 860 54.92 -75.91 -88.14
N SER A 861 55.46 -74.70 -88.01
CA SER A 861 54.81 -73.49 -88.48
C SER A 861 55.79 -72.47 -89.05
N GLY A 862 55.28 -71.55 -89.85
CA GLY A 862 56.01 -70.42 -90.43
C GLY A 862 55.04 -69.40 -91.01
N THR A 863 55.55 -68.41 -91.73
CA THR A 863 54.73 -67.40 -92.41
C THR A 863 55.01 -67.48 -93.89
N ALA A 864 53.97 -67.38 -94.71
CA ALA A 864 54.14 -67.27 -96.14
C ALA A 864 54.66 -65.86 -96.49
N THR A 865 55.92 -65.78 -96.93
CA THR A 865 56.57 -64.51 -97.27
C THR A 865 56.62 -64.39 -98.79
N GLY A 866 56.00 -63.35 -99.35
CA GLY A 866 55.91 -63.19 -100.80
C GLY A 866 55.17 -64.35 -101.48
N GLY A 867 54.20 -64.95 -100.79
CA GLY A 867 53.37 -66.05 -101.29
C GLY A 867 53.98 -67.46 -101.16
N ASN A 868 55.20 -67.59 -100.66
CA ASN A 868 55.91 -68.87 -100.53
C ASN A 868 56.22 -69.19 -99.07
N TYR A 869 56.23 -70.47 -98.71
CA TYR A 869 56.74 -70.98 -97.45
C TYR A 869 57.76 -72.10 -97.67
N SER A 870 58.71 -72.23 -96.74
CA SER A 870 59.70 -73.29 -96.70
C SER A 870 59.91 -73.68 -95.25
N ILE A 871 59.41 -74.85 -94.86
CA ILE A 871 59.35 -75.28 -93.47
C ILE A 871 60.01 -76.66 -93.38
N LEU A 872 60.99 -76.83 -92.48
CA LEU A 872 61.60 -78.13 -92.22
C LEU A 872 60.63 -78.98 -91.40
N VAL A 873 60.28 -80.17 -91.90
CA VAL A 873 59.34 -81.08 -91.25
C VAL A 873 60.06 -82.36 -90.85
N SER A 874 59.96 -82.72 -89.57
CA SER A 874 60.47 -84.00 -89.05
C SER A 874 59.53 -85.14 -89.42
N LEU A 875 60.07 -86.24 -89.93
CA LEU A 875 59.33 -87.42 -90.40
C LEU A 875 59.53 -88.62 -89.46
N THR A 876 58.50 -89.43 -89.31
CA THR A 876 58.57 -90.72 -88.62
C THR A 876 59.24 -91.75 -89.55
N GLN A 877 60.28 -92.44 -89.08
CA GLN A 877 61.00 -93.47 -89.84
C GLN A 877 60.16 -94.76 -89.97
N ASP A 878 60.44 -95.55 -91.01
CA ASP A 878 59.76 -96.82 -91.35
C ASP A 878 58.23 -96.71 -91.39
N ALA A 879 57.73 -95.53 -91.74
CA ALA A 879 56.32 -95.19 -91.70
C ALA A 879 55.90 -94.30 -92.86
N THR A 880 54.60 -94.30 -93.10
CA THR A 880 53.93 -93.37 -93.99
C THR A 880 53.60 -92.08 -93.23
N ASN A 881 54.13 -90.94 -93.68
CA ASN A 881 53.87 -89.61 -93.13
C ASN A 881 52.87 -88.88 -94.04
N ASN A 882 51.77 -88.38 -93.48
CA ASN A 882 50.66 -87.78 -94.23
C ASN A 882 50.56 -86.30 -93.89
N LEU A 883 51.31 -85.47 -94.60
CA LEU A 883 51.46 -84.05 -94.27
C LEU A 883 50.25 -83.23 -94.74
N SER A 884 49.77 -82.30 -93.90
CA SER A 884 48.70 -81.34 -94.21
C SER A 884 49.09 -79.94 -93.74
N VAL A 885 48.78 -78.90 -94.53
CA VAL A 885 49.19 -77.51 -94.29
C VAL A 885 47.97 -76.61 -94.13
N THR A 886 47.90 -75.76 -93.11
CA THR A 886 46.83 -74.77 -92.90
C THR A 886 47.38 -73.35 -92.94
N ALA A 887 46.81 -72.47 -93.76
CA ALA A 887 47.10 -71.04 -93.80
C ALA A 887 46.03 -70.26 -93.03
N THR A 888 46.39 -69.25 -92.23
CA THR A 888 45.48 -68.36 -91.48
C THR A 888 45.82 -66.89 -91.70
N ASP A 889 44.85 -66.04 -92.05
CA ASP A 889 45.03 -64.60 -92.32
C ASP A 889 44.99 -63.71 -91.06
N GLY A 890 45.10 -62.39 -91.24
CA GLY A 890 45.11 -61.40 -90.15
C GLY A 890 43.74 -61.14 -89.49
N ALA A 891 42.64 -61.60 -90.09
CA ALA A 891 41.29 -61.55 -89.51
C ALA A 891 40.93 -62.85 -88.75
N GLY A 892 41.77 -63.88 -88.88
CA GLY A 892 41.63 -65.19 -88.27
C GLY A 892 40.92 -66.22 -89.15
N ASN A 893 40.72 -65.95 -90.44
CA ASN A 893 40.14 -66.91 -91.39
C ASN A 893 41.23 -67.91 -91.83
N ASN A 894 40.87 -69.18 -92.09
CA ASN A 894 41.86 -70.22 -92.42
C ASN A 894 41.43 -71.18 -93.54
N THR A 895 42.41 -71.79 -94.23
CA THR A 895 42.24 -72.86 -95.23
C THR A 895 43.33 -73.93 -95.11
N THR A 896 43.00 -75.17 -95.46
CA THR A 896 43.90 -76.33 -95.29
C THR A 896 44.13 -77.08 -96.62
N SER A 897 45.36 -77.52 -96.88
CA SER A 897 45.80 -78.26 -98.06
C SER A 897 45.27 -79.70 -98.08
N SER A 898 45.31 -80.32 -99.26
CA SER A 898 45.24 -81.78 -99.37
C SER A 898 46.43 -82.45 -98.65
N ILE A 899 46.23 -83.70 -98.22
CA ILE A 899 47.27 -84.51 -97.58
C ILE A 899 48.30 -84.94 -98.64
N GLN A 900 49.59 -84.75 -98.33
CA GLN A 900 50.70 -85.26 -99.12
C GLN A 900 51.38 -86.41 -98.37
N THR A 901 51.45 -87.57 -99.01
CA THR A 901 52.05 -88.77 -98.43
C THR A 901 53.52 -88.91 -98.78
N ILE A 902 54.34 -89.21 -97.76
CA ILE A 902 55.77 -89.54 -97.89
C ILE A 902 56.00 -90.88 -97.20
N ILE A 903 56.61 -91.83 -97.90
CA ILE A 903 56.99 -93.14 -97.36
C ILE A 903 58.48 -93.10 -97.01
N VAL A 904 58.82 -93.48 -95.79
CA VAL A 904 60.21 -93.65 -95.35
C VAL A 904 60.52 -95.15 -95.29
N THR A 905 61.58 -95.62 -95.98
CA THR A 905 61.94 -97.05 -96.04
C THR A 905 63.36 -97.34 -95.54
N ASP A 906 63.48 -98.48 -94.86
CA ASP A 906 64.61 -99.07 -94.12
C ASP A 906 66.03 -98.80 -94.67
N ASN A 907 66.93 -98.36 -93.77
CA ASN A 907 68.35 -98.08 -94.00
C ASN A 907 69.30 -99.10 -93.35
N ASP A 908 68.77 -100.17 -92.75
CA ASP A 908 69.61 -101.14 -92.06
C ASP A 908 70.34 -102.04 -93.07
N ALA A 909 71.67 -102.06 -92.98
CA ALA A 909 72.51 -102.85 -93.89
C ALA A 909 72.36 -104.37 -93.61
N PRO A 910 72.37 -105.25 -94.63
CA PRO A 910 72.19 -106.69 -94.46
C PRO A 910 73.37 -107.36 -93.72
N THR A 911 73.09 -108.38 -92.91
CA THR A 911 74.10 -109.12 -92.11
C THR A 911 74.79 -110.24 -92.91
N THR A 912 76.10 -110.44 -92.69
CA THR A 912 77.00 -111.36 -93.44
C THR A 912 76.68 -112.87 -93.23
N PRO A 913 76.80 -113.75 -94.24
CA PRO A 913 76.46 -115.18 -94.13
C PRO A 913 77.53 -116.01 -93.39
N THR A 914 77.13 -117.09 -92.69
CA THR A 914 78.01 -118.15 -92.13
C THR A 914 77.68 -119.52 -92.68
#